data_AF-G3ASZ1-F1
#
_entry.id   AF-G3ASZ1-F1
#
_cell.length_a   1.000
_cell.length_b   1.000
_cell.length_c   1.000
_cell.angle_alpha   90.00
_cell.angle_beta   90.00
_cell.angle_gamma   90.00
#
_symmetry.space_group_name_H-M   'P 1'
#
loop_
_entity.id
_entity.type
_entity.pdbx_description
1 polymer ?
#
loop_
_entity_poly.entity_id
_entity_poly.type
_entity_poly.pdbx_seq_one_letter_code
_entity_poly.pdbx_strand_id
1 'polypeptide(L)'
;MTYSKSNVITYEDHLDVHYVKLPLKYNESTVNLSPKEQFNNSLVKSGKLLKVNSIVDLVSCSVLQDQKTVKLVPIVKSNSLDFKYQEIQVRLPNTLLVHAITSEQDQIILDLVDETFLFINIVVKVNDFIYGNKLSLDKFDSWCHISIPYSFELANSSPYYLNHLNSHNLIVSLSNGQLIHFKRDEILSDFTVNQIAQHTPFSIFGLFSNKTVKEINGISNNLVVDSVLLSENTLLTLTISKWLKVWNLQSGQLLNSVFVGDETDNWLTLIPNKYMQLIQFNNQNYLTLFVNDDTDGYKFKLFEVDTLTELSQFEFTPSTDVNWFIQDFTVEVKQQLKYHILFKSNVYSILSTYSIATDNGAIIEITKSITKEDIEEVSPHHTTEYYINKIFNSGLYNQLIVNTSIALLEPHLTHPIEDHSRNSVSKSFSGANELQFWFKLDSLCQEFLKLSQESLAIVSYENSILSLQVNSLGVFRTSHYYQQELTPKLTQIFGKFKEIISQKSFHKLHQHLLFSSSLTTDNIGELFQAFISDKLSEAEIQQLIVTLESIPDIVTIVQSLIGTNSFELIDGDYDKSISLFVKLDAIASFKSIKSSHESILINLVVLFVICQTNDELLHMINSIISILKNYDLLELIFNTCFRNGQIESEKISDLGQSLFWNGVVDHYPKLKSLIASLKLNDSFDLLGNIMSNHEFITNIVIELINREQAKFLYKNFLSKLNDYNIDDRLLIGLIHLINFNPEQVYNIFKEFAPFRQLTKVKINDTFNPLIQAIYDNKESDYYHILAQLCQAQSTKNSSTSTTFIQVALKFELAAIETSSNNDYYLNVFDVALSISDYSLVAQSLPYISDLKPYLTKLITRLISEKRISIIFPPNNQSYVGHFKLIDGILLDMANQENDMVSALRLYEYLYSWRLLGISEDLADKRGAIESLYAFINRFKDSGVDAKWRLKILEVYMIILNVLKGLGDGEQWLLKQGVRRRVITVDDVKIEYLVWLKQLQHDTEMIQVV
;
A
#
# COMPACT_ATOMS: atom_id res chain seq x y z
N MET A 1 26.02 -19.11 11.24
CA MET A 1 25.03 -18.56 10.27
C MET A 1 25.11 -17.04 10.28
N THR A 2 24.27 -16.31 9.54
CA THR A 2 24.17 -14.83 9.66
C THR A 2 22.74 -14.37 9.95
N TYR A 3 22.61 -13.18 10.55
CA TYR A 3 21.35 -12.47 10.69
C TYR A 3 21.20 -11.40 9.61
N SER A 4 19.97 -11.23 9.13
CA SER A 4 19.54 -10.10 8.32
C SER A 4 18.57 -9.25 9.14
N LYS A 5 18.77 -7.93 9.09
CA LYS A 5 17.93 -6.95 9.78
C LYS A 5 16.88 -6.39 8.81
N SER A 6 15.63 -6.35 9.23
CA SER A 6 14.54 -5.64 8.56
C SER A 6 14.04 -4.54 9.51
N ASN A 7 13.72 -3.36 8.98
CA ASN A 7 13.18 -2.25 9.79
C ASN A 7 11.69 -2.06 9.49
N VAL A 8 10.88 -2.07 10.54
CA VAL A 8 9.44 -1.84 10.50
C VAL A 8 9.21 -0.38 10.91
N ILE A 9 9.28 0.51 9.93
CA ILE A 9 9.40 1.97 10.16
C ILE A 9 8.04 2.66 10.31
N THR A 10 7.04 2.25 9.52
CA THR A 10 5.75 2.92 9.46
C THR A 10 4.74 2.43 10.50
N TYR A 11 5.06 1.41 11.30
CA TYR A 11 4.09 0.76 12.19
C TYR A 11 3.37 1.74 13.12
N GLU A 12 4.12 2.66 13.73
CA GLU A 12 3.59 3.65 14.66
C GLU A 12 2.66 4.68 13.98
N ASP A 13 2.86 4.97 12.68
CA ASP A 13 2.00 5.90 11.93
C ASP A 13 0.55 5.39 11.77
N HIS A 14 0.32 4.09 11.99
CA HIS A 14 -1.00 3.47 11.90
C HIS A 14 -1.73 3.39 13.24
N LEU A 15 -1.08 3.75 14.34
CA LEU A 15 -1.67 3.72 15.67
C LEU A 15 -2.20 5.11 16.02
N ASP A 16 -3.45 5.15 16.49
CA ASP A 16 -3.96 6.38 17.09
C ASP A 16 -3.20 6.68 18.39
N VAL A 17 -2.91 7.95 18.65
CA VAL A 17 -2.18 8.34 19.86
C VAL A 17 -3.14 8.80 20.95
N HIS A 18 -3.19 8.06 22.06
CA HIS A 18 -3.88 8.47 23.28
C HIS A 18 -2.93 9.28 24.17
N TYR A 19 -3.13 10.59 24.20
CA TYR A 19 -2.34 11.50 25.04
C TYR A 19 -2.88 11.52 26.47
N VAL A 20 -2.02 11.15 27.42
CA VAL A 20 -2.29 11.16 28.86
C VAL A 20 -1.54 12.35 29.47
N LYS A 21 -2.29 13.25 30.11
CA LYS A 21 -1.74 14.34 30.93
C LYS A 21 -2.11 14.13 32.38
N LEU A 22 -1.14 14.30 33.26
CA LEU A 22 -1.36 14.24 34.71
C LEU A 22 -2.01 15.55 35.18
N PRO A 23 -2.74 15.55 36.32
CA PRO A 23 -3.32 16.76 36.91
C PRO A 23 -2.27 17.65 37.59
N LEU A 24 -1.19 17.96 36.87
CA LEU A 24 -0.06 18.79 37.30
C LEU A 24 -0.01 20.10 36.48
N LYS A 25 0.77 21.07 36.94
CA LYS A 25 0.93 22.35 36.25
C LYS A 25 1.95 22.24 35.12
N TYR A 26 1.52 22.44 33.88
CA TYR A 26 2.40 22.49 32.70
C TYR A 26 2.76 23.95 32.39
N ASN A 27 4.05 24.23 32.21
CA ASN A 27 4.50 25.54 31.74
C ASN A 27 4.23 25.66 30.23
N GLU A 28 3.70 26.78 29.79
CA GLU A 28 3.59 27.08 28.36
C GLU A 28 4.99 27.35 27.80
N SER A 29 5.52 26.43 26.99
CA SER A 29 6.78 26.64 26.30
C SER A 29 6.58 27.63 25.16
N THR A 30 7.17 28.82 25.25
CA THR A 30 7.12 29.87 24.21
C THR A 30 8.23 29.73 23.16
N VAL A 31 9.07 28.69 23.24
CA VAL A 31 10.20 28.49 22.34
C VAL A 31 9.75 27.80 21.05
N ASN A 32 9.81 28.52 19.93
CA ASN A 32 9.64 27.92 18.60
C ASN A 32 10.88 27.10 18.26
N LEU A 33 10.76 25.77 18.38
CA LEU A 33 11.81 24.82 18.00
C LEU A 33 11.90 24.71 16.48
N SER A 34 13.11 24.60 15.95
CA SER A 34 13.35 24.28 14.53
C SER A 34 12.82 22.88 14.18
N PRO A 35 12.52 22.58 12.90
CA PRO A 35 12.04 21.24 12.50
C PRO A 35 12.98 20.11 12.90
N LYS A 36 14.31 20.37 12.90
CA LYS A 36 15.33 19.41 13.34
C LYS A 36 15.27 19.15 14.85
N GLU A 37 15.07 20.18 15.65
CA GLU A 37 14.92 20.03 17.11
C GLU A 37 13.62 19.32 17.46
N GLN A 38 12.53 19.60 16.74
CA GLN A 38 11.26 18.89 16.90
C GLN A 38 11.40 17.40 16.56
N PHE A 39 12.11 17.09 15.46
CA PHE A 39 12.45 15.72 15.10
C PHE A 39 13.23 15.02 16.20
N ASN A 40 14.34 15.63 16.65
CA ASN A 40 15.19 15.06 17.70
C ASN A 40 14.42 14.81 19.00
N ASN A 41 13.58 15.77 19.43
CA ASN A 41 12.76 15.64 20.64
C ASN A 41 11.72 14.51 20.54
N SER A 42 11.33 14.11 19.33
CA SER A 42 10.37 13.03 19.07
C SER A 42 11.04 11.65 19.05
N LEU A 43 12.37 11.56 18.99
CA LEU A 43 13.11 10.30 19.01
C LEU A 43 13.15 9.70 20.43
N VAL A 44 13.23 8.39 20.51
CA VAL A 44 13.47 7.66 21.77
C VAL A 44 14.91 7.90 22.23
N LYS A 45 15.07 8.23 23.51
CA LYS A 45 16.36 8.33 24.19
C LYS A 45 16.77 7.02 24.84
N SER A 46 15.84 6.39 25.52
CA SER A 46 16.03 5.12 26.24
C SER A 46 14.72 4.35 26.29
N GLY A 47 14.79 3.03 26.39
CA GLY A 47 13.59 2.21 26.48
C GLY A 47 13.92 0.74 26.51
N LYS A 48 12.87 -0.08 26.55
CA LYS A 48 12.97 -1.54 26.48
C LYS A 48 11.71 -2.15 25.88
N LEU A 49 11.81 -3.42 25.51
CA LEU A 49 10.68 -4.22 25.04
C LEU A 49 10.26 -5.17 26.17
N LEU A 50 8.98 -5.12 26.54
CA LEU A 50 8.41 -5.95 27.61
C LEU A 50 7.49 -7.01 27.03
N LYS A 51 7.70 -8.27 27.40
CA LYS A 51 6.78 -9.37 27.08
C LYS A 51 5.54 -9.28 27.95
N VAL A 52 4.38 -9.53 27.34
CA VAL A 52 3.08 -9.56 28.03
C VAL A 52 2.29 -10.77 27.53
N ASN A 53 1.52 -11.42 28.40
CA ASN A 53 0.90 -12.72 28.10
C ASN A 53 -0.60 -12.55 27.83
N SER A 54 -0.96 -11.76 26.81
CA SER A 54 -2.36 -11.36 26.58
C SER A 54 -2.66 -11.09 25.11
N ILE A 55 -3.67 -10.25 24.81
CA ILE A 55 -4.05 -9.76 23.47
C ILE A 55 -2.97 -8.90 22.77
N VAL A 56 -1.86 -8.65 23.46
CA VAL A 56 -0.65 -7.97 22.99
C VAL A 56 0.53 -8.84 23.43
N ASP A 57 1.43 -9.16 22.51
CA ASP A 57 2.58 -10.04 22.76
C ASP A 57 3.74 -9.29 23.45
N LEU A 58 3.97 -8.05 23.02
CA LEU A 58 5.08 -7.21 23.43
C LEU A 58 4.65 -5.75 23.52
N VAL A 59 5.26 -4.98 24.41
CA VAL A 59 5.10 -3.52 24.43
C VAL A 59 6.47 -2.85 24.39
N SER A 60 6.64 -1.94 23.45
CA SER A 60 7.76 -1.00 23.43
C SER A 60 7.49 0.10 24.44
N CYS A 61 8.35 0.21 25.44
CA CYS A 61 8.26 1.20 26.49
C CYS A 61 9.48 2.13 26.41
N SER A 62 9.24 3.40 26.12
CA SER A 62 10.28 4.32 25.71
C SER A 62 10.14 5.70 26.35
N VAL A 63 11.25 6.35 26.67
CA VAL A 63 11.31 7.76 27.05
C VAL A 63 11.90 8.55 25.88
N LEU A 64 11.23 9.62 25.46
CA LEU A 64 11.69 10.45 24.35
C LEU A 64 12.87 11.36 24.75
N GLN A 65 13.57 11.92 23.77
CA GLN A 65 14.69 12.84 23.96
C GLN A 65 14.30 14.14 24.68
N ASP A 66 13.03 14.54 24.58
CA ASP A 66 12.47 15.64 25.39
C ASP A 66 12.53 15.36 26.90
N GLN A 67 12.70 14.08 27.30
CA GLN A 67 12.70 13.58 28.67
C GLN A 67 11.44 13.93 29.47
N LYS A 68 10.35 14.28 28.77
CA LYS A 68 9.04 14.63 29.36
C LYS A 68 7.95 13.68 28.87
N THR A 69 8.21 12.94 27.81
CA THR A 69 7.23 12.04 27.21
C THR A 69 7.66 10.59 27.39
N VAL A 70 6.78 9.79 27.98
CA VAL A 70 6.88 8.33 28.00
C VAL A 70 5.90 7.76 26.97
N LYS A 71 6.42 6.96 26.05
CA LYS A 71 5.72 6.38 24.91
C LYS A 71 5.61 4.86 25.07
N LEU A 72 4.39 4.35 24.95
CA LEU A 72 4.06 2.93 25.02
C LEU A 72 3.38 2.47 23.74
N VAL A 73 4.01 1.54 23.00
CA VAL A 73 3.54 1.05 21.71
C VAL A 73 3.29 -0.47 21.79
N PRO A 74 2.05 -0.95 21.56
CA PRO A 74 1.75 -2.38 21.54
C PRO A 74 2.27 -3.03 20.27
N ILE A 75 2.84 -4.23 20.38
CA ILE A 75 3.28 -5.07 19.25
C ILE A 75 2.48 -6.37 19.32
N VAL A 76 1.74 -6.64 18.25
CA VAL A 76 0.77 -7.74 18.16
C VAL A 76 1.17 -8.66 17.03
N LYS A 77 1.20 -9.96 17.28
CA LYS A 77 1.53 -11.02 16.31
C LYS A 77 0.30 -11.49 15.54
N SER A 78 -0.82 -11.67 16.24
CA SER A 78 -2.09 -12.12 15.65
C SER A 78 -3.25 -11.31 16.19
N ASN A 79 -4.19 -10.96 15.31
CA ASN A 79 -5.35 -10.14 15.64
C ASN A 79 -6.63 -10.78 15.08
N SER A 80 -7.00 -11.93 15.63
CA SER A 80 -8.16 -12.69 15.15
C SER A 80 -9.50 -12.01 15.43
N LEU A 81 -9.53 -11.10 16.40
CA LEU A 81 -10.71 -10.32 16.80
C LEU A 81 -10.80 -8.97 16.09
N ASP A 82 -9.86 -8.67 15.18
CA ASP A 82 -9.77 -7.42 14.42
C ASP A 82 -9.84 -6.16 15.30
N PHE A 83 -9.18 -6.21 16.46
CA PHE A 83 -9.08 -5.05 17.33
C PHE A 83 -8.28 -3.95 16.66
N LYS A 84 -8.78 -2.71 16.77
CA LYS A 84 -7.99 -1.52 16.47
C LYS A 84 -7.18 -1.15 17.71
N TYR A 85 -5.87 -1.04 17.56
CA TYR A 85 -4.96 -0.68 18.64
C TYR A 85 -4.58 0.81 18.62
N GLN A 86 -4.13 1.32 19.76
CA GLN A 86 -3.64 2.69 19.95
C GLN A 86 -2.32 2.69 20.73
N GLU A 87 -1.53 3.73 20.51
CA GLU A 87 -0.36 4.09 21.30
C GLU A 87 -0.77 4.92 22.52
N ILE A 88 -0.03 4.80 23.63
CA ILE A 88 -0.24 5.64 24.82
C ILE A 88 0.99 6.53 25.03
N GLN A 89 0.78 7.85 25.07
CA GLN A 89 1.82 8.83 25.41
C GLN A 89 1.49 9.53 26.72
N VAL A 90 2.29 9.28 27.76
CA VAL A 90 2.24 10.02 29.02
C VAL A 90 3.14 11.23 28.92
N ARG A 91 2.55 12.43 29.00
CA ARG A 91 3.27 13.70 28.95
C ARG A 91 3.40 14.29 30.35
N LEU A 92 4.61 14.63 30.75
CA LEU A 92 4.94 15.21 32.05
C LEU A 92 5.23 16.71 31.94
N PRO A 93 4.97 17.49 32.99
CA PRO A 93 5.29 18.93 33.00
C PRO A 93 6.81 19.18 33.08
N ASN A 94 7.51 18.32 33.81
CA ASN A 94 8.91 18.45 34.19
C ASN A 94 9.75 17.34 33.57
N THR A 95 11.05 17.60 33.44
CA THR A 95 12.02 16.64 32.92
C THR A 95 12.17 15.45 33.86
N LEU A 96 12.24 14.23 33.33
CA LEU A 96 12.53 13.02 34.08
C LEU A 96 14.01 12.96 34.46
N LEU A 97 14.28 12.70 35.74
CA LEU A 97 15.63 12.38 36.24
C LEU A 97 15.92 10.89 36.06
N VAL A 98 15.01 10.04 36.53
CA VAL A 98 15.13 8.57 36.47
C VAL A 98 13.77 7.94 36.22
N HIS A 99 13.77 6.75 35.62
CA HIS A 99 12.57 5.98 35.35
C HIS A 99 12.87 4.48 35.47
N ALA A 100 11.87 3.72 35.88
CA ALA A 100 11.85 2.28 35.79
C ALA A 100 10.49 1.84 35.23
N ILE A 101 10.51 0.79 34.41
CA ILE A 101 9.30 0.25 33.79
C ILE A 101 9.33 -1.26 34.00
N THR A 102 8.22 -1.90 34.31
CA THR A 102 8.15 -3.37 34.38
C THR A 102 6.76 -3.86 33.96
N SER A 103 6.58 -5.17 33.85
CA SER A 103 5.27 -5.79 33.64
C SER A 103 4.98 -6.87 34.69
N GLU A 104 3.73 -6.93 35.13
CA GLU A 104 3.19 -8.00 35.98
C GLU A 104 1.70 -8.19 35.68
N GLN A 105 1.23 -9.43 35.56
CA GLN A 105 -0.19 -9.78 35.40
C GLN A 105 -0.94 -8.93 34.34
N ASP A 106 -0.37 -8.80 33.14
CA ASP A 106 -0.92 -7.99 32.04
C ASP A 106 -1.09 -6.49 32.34
N GLN A 107 -0.27 -5.98 33.27
CA GLN A 107 -0.14 -4.58 33.59
C GLN A 107 1.29 -4.12 33.36
N ILE A 108 1.43 -2.93 32.81
CA ILE A 108 2.69 -2.21 32.67
C ILE A 108 2.75 -1.19 33.78
N ILE A 109 3.82 -1.24 34.56
CA ILE A 109 4.03 -0.39 35.73
C ILE A 109 5.17 0.54 35.41
N LEU A 110 4.93 1.85 35.50
CA LEU A 110 5.91 2.90 35.28
C LEU A 110 6.12 3.66 36.58
N ASP A 111 7.35 3.65 37.08
CA ASP A 111 7.74 4.41 38.26
C ASP A 111 8.78 5.45 37.84
N LEU A 112 8.46 6.72 38.04
CA LEU A 112 9.14 7.86 37.45
C LEU A 112 9.50 8.89 38.53
N VAL A 113 10.67 9.52 38.41
CA VAL A 113 11.05 10.67 39.25
C VAL A 113 11.44 11.85 38.38
N ASP A 114 10.78 12.98 38.58
CA ASP A 114 11.04 14.21 37.83
C ASP A 114 12.05 15.16 38.52
N GLU A 115 12.41 16.24 37.84
CA GLU A 115 13.37 17.24 38.34
C GLU A 115 12.87 18.04 39.55
N THR A 116 11.57 17.94 39.86
CA THR A 116 10.98 18.48 41.10
C THR A 116 10.87 17.44 42.20
N PHE A 117 11.49 16.26 41.99
CA PHE A 117 11.52 15.13 42.91
C PHE A 117 10.15 14.53 43.24
N LEU A 118 9.15 14.72 42.37
CA LEU A 118 7.88 14.02 42.46
C LEU A 118 8.07 12.57 42.03
N PHE A 119 7.56 11.64 42.84
CA PHE A 119 7.50 10.24 42.47
C PHE A 119 6.13 9.94 41.85
N ILE A 120 6.14 9.54 40.59
CA ILE A 120 4.94 9.34 39.78
C ILE A 120 4.89 7.87 39.39
N ASN A 121 3.83 7.19 39.79
CA ASN A 121 3.58 5.78 39.55
C ASN A 121 2.35 5.63 38.67
N ILE A 122 2.49 4.95 37.53
CA ILE A 122 1.44 4.79 36.53
C ILE A 122 1.29 3.31 36.20
N VAL A 123 0.04 2.85 36.12
CA VAL A 123 -0.33 1.50 35.71
C VAL A 123 -1.13 1.58 34.43
N VAL A 124 -0.66 0.88 33.40
CA VAL A 124 -1.34 0.73 32.11
C VAL A 124 -1.70 -0.73 31.90
N LYS A 125 -2.98 -1.03 31.74
CA LYS A 125 -3.43 -2.40 31.48
C LYS A 125 -3.29 -2.70 29.99
N VAL A 126 -3.04 -3.95 29.62
CA VAL A 126 -2.96 -4.32 28.19
C VAL A 126 -4.21 -3.93 27.40
N ASN A 127 -5.39 -4.03 28.02
CA ASN A 127 -6.65 -3.62 27.38
C ASN A 127 -6.71 -2.12 27.05
N ASP A 128 -5.93 -1.27 27.72
CA ASP A 128 -5.89 0.17 27.44
C ASP A 128 -5.30 0.47 26.06
N PHE A 129 -4.60 -0.49 25.43
CA PHE A 129 -4.13 -0.37 24.04
C PHE A 129 -5.22 -0.62 23.01
N ILE A 130 -6.43 -1.06 23.37
CA ILE A 130 -7.55 -1.15 22.44
C ILE A 130 -8.14 0.25 22.25
N TYR A 131 -8.33 0.66 21.00
CA TYR A 131 -8.90 1.94 20.63
C TYR A 131 -10.24 2.22 21.34
N GLY A 132 -10.35 3.41 21.91
CA GLY A 132 -11.55 3.86 22.64
C GLY A 132 -11.44 3.68 24.16
N ASN A 133 -10.58 2.79 24.66
CA ASN A 133 -10.24 2.74 26.08
C ASN A 133 -9.39 3.96 26.45
N LYS A 134 -9.63 4.54 27.63
CA LYS A 134 -8.95 5.77 28.07
C LYS A 134 -8.64 5.73 29.55
N LEU A 135 -7.44 6.15 29.89
CA LEU A 135 -7.04 6.51 31.24
C LEU A 135 -7.71 7.84 31.63
N SER A 136 -8.93 7.76 32.19
CA SER A 136 -9.72 8.94 32.58
C SER A 136 -9.26 9.52 33.91
N LEU A 137 -9.23 10.84 34.00
CA LEU A 137 -8.99 11.57 35.25
C LEU A 137 -10.07 11.29 36.32
N ASP A 138 -11.30 10.93 35.92
CA ASP A 138 -12.37 10.56 36.87
C ASP A 138 -12.03 9.29 37.68
N LYS A 139 -11.09 8.49 37.17
CA LYS A 139 -10.61 7.26 37.81
C LYS A 139 -9.09 7.33 38.05
N PHE A 140 -8.56 8.54 38.28
CA PHE A 140 -7.13 8.79 38.44
C PHE A 140 -6.45 7.79 39.39
N ASP A 141 -7.01 7.58 40.58
CA ASP A 141 -6.45 6.69 41.61
C ASP A 141 -6.44 5.20 41.22
N SER A 142 -7.11 4.82 40.13
CA SER A 142 -7.11 3.43 39.62
C SER A 142 -5.95 3.12 38.68
N TRP A 143 -5.22 4.14 38.22
CA TRP A 143 -4.13 3.98 37.25
C TRP A 143 -2.93 4.90 37.52
N CYS A 144 -3.00 5.85 38.44
CA CYS A 144 -1.90 6.73 38.79
C CYS A 144 -1.86 7.02 40.29
N HIS A 145 -0.65 7.10 40.85
CA HIS A 145 -0.38 7.56 42.21
C HIS A 145 0.81 8.51 42.20
N ILE A 146 0.69 9.68 42.84
CA ILE A 146 1.76 10.68 42.93
C ILE A 146 2.09 10.91 44.40
N SER A 147 3.36 10.79 44.75
CA SER A 147 3.83 10.91 46.13
C SER A 147 5.22 11.54 46.22
N ILE A 148 5.67 11.85 47.45
CA ILE A 148 7.03 12.28 47.76
C ILE A 148 7.58 11.33 48.84
N PRO A 149 7.99 10.10 48.47
CA PRO A 149 8.35 9.07 49.44
C PRO A 149 9.67 9.37 50.15
N TYR A 150 10.54 10.20 49.55
CA TYR A 150 11.84 10.55 50.10
C TYR A 150 12.20 12.01 49.77
N SER A 151 12.81 12.70 50.73
CA SER A 151 13.24 14.10 50.56
C SER A 151 14.64 14.18 49.93
N PHE A 152 14.72 13.99 48.61
CA PHE A 152 15.98 14.07 47.85
C PHE A 152 16.71 15.43 48.04
N GLU A 153 15.95 16.52 48.16
CA GLU A 153 16.48 17.86 48.44
C GLU A 153 17.23 17.93 49.77
N LEU A 154 16.64 17.40 50.85
CA LEU A 154 17.25 17.43 52.18
C LEU A 154 18.50 16.55 52.26
N ALA A 155 18.58 15.52 51.42
CA ALA A 155 19.75 14.65 51.34
C ALA A 155 20.91 15.24 50.51
N ASN A 156 20.73 16.42 49.88
CA ASN A 156 21.68 17.03 48.94
C ASN A 156 22.21 16.05 47.89
N SER A 157 21.35 15.14 47.39
CA SER A 157 21.75 14.14 46.42
C SER A 157 20.59 13.76 45.51
N SER A 158 20.84 13.81 44.20
CA SER A 158 19.86 13.51 43.17
C SER A 158 19.76 12.01 42.92
N PRO A 159 18.58 11.47 42.64
CA PRO A 159 18.44 10.10 42.16
C PRO A 159 19.15 9.98 40.81
N TYR A 160 19.90 8.90 40.63
CA TYR A 160 20.71 8.66 39.43
C TYR A 160 20.35 7.34 38.73
N TYR A 161 19.92 6.34 39.52
CA TYR A 161 19.45 5.06 39.00
C TYR A 161 18.21 4.63 39.77
N LEU A 162 17.21 4.13 39.02
CA LEU A 162 15.96 3.58 39.54
C LEU A 162 15.73 2.24 38.82
N ASN A 163 15.47 1.18 39.57
CA ASN A 163 15.17 -0.12 38.98
C ASN A 163 14.12 -0.90 39.78
N HIS A 164 13.28 -1.63 39.06
CA HIS A 164 12.35 -2.59 39.65
C HIS A 164 13.11 -3.87 40.01
N LEU A 165 13.02 -4.27 41.28
CA LEU A 165 13.40 -5.62 41.70
C LEU A 165 12.25 -6.60 41.46
N ASN A 166 11.03 -6.12 41.70
CA ASN A 166 9.77 -6.70 41.27
C ASN A 166 8.72 -5.56 41.26
N SER A 167 7.45 -5.89 41.04
CA SER A 167 6.35 -4.92 41.02
C SER A 167 6.10 -4.19 42.35
N HIS A 168 6.63 -4.68 43.47
CA HIS A 168 6.40 -4.11 44.82
C HIS A 168 7.67 -3.51 45.43
N ASN A 169 8.84 -3.80 44.85
CA ASN A 169 10.14 -3.43 45.39
C ASN A 169 10.96 -2.72 44.33
N LEU A 170 11.44 -1.53 44.65
CA LEU A 170 12.33 -0.74 43.81
C LEU A 170 13.58 -0.37 44.57
N ILE A 171 14.66 -0.13 43.83
CA ILE A 171 15.85 0.49 44.39
C ILE A 171 16.15 1.81 43.72
N VAL A 172 16.64 2.74 44.53
CA VAL A 172 17.09 4.06 44.10
C VAL A 172 18.52 4.23 44.53
N SER A 173 19.42 4.48 43.58
CA SER A 173 20.80 4.87 43.87
C SER A 173 20.94 6.37 43.66
N LEU A 174 21.54 7.03 44.65
CA LEU A 174 21.75 8.47 44.67
C LEU A 174 23.16 8.84 44.17
N SER A 175 23.34 10.09 43.73
CA SER A 175 24.63 10.61 43.26
C SER A 175 25.75 10.53 44.31
N ASN A 176 25.41 10.56 45.60
CA ASN A 176 26.35 10.40 46.71
C ASN A 176 26.72 8.93 47.01
N GLY A 177 26.16 7.96 46.26
CA GLY A 177 26.41 6.52 46.41
C GLY A 177 25.53 5.83 47.46
N GLN A 178 24.58 6.53 48.08
CA GLN A 178 23.57 5.90 48.93
C GLN A 178 22.62 5.06 48.10
N LEU A 179 22.24 3.90 48.65
CA LEU A 179 21.27 2.98 48.08
C LEU A 179 20.03 2.93 48.97
N ILE A 180 18.87 3.10 48.36
CA ILE A 180 17.59 3.17 49.06
C ILE A 180 16.66 2.11 48.48
N HIS A 181 15.99 1.37 49.36
CA HIS A 181 14.96 0.40 49.00
C HIS A 181 13.58 1.01 49.25
N PHE A 182 12.79 1.10 48.18
CA PHE A 182 11.39 1.49 48.22
C PHE A 182 10.54 0.23 48.14
N LYS A 183 9.65 0.04 49.13
CA LYS A 183 8.73 -1.10 49.19
C LYS A 183 7.30 -0.61 49.33
N ARG A 184 6.40 -1.09 48.49
CA ARG A 184 4.95 -0.82 48.54
C ARG A 184 4.16 -2.10 48.77
N ASP A 185 3.00 -1.97 49.40
CA ASP A 185 2.12 -3.12 49.70
C ASP A 185 1.20 -3.44 48.50
N GLU A 186 0.74 -2.40 47.79
CA GLU A 186 -0.01 -2.53 46.54
C GLU A 186 0.68 -1.71 45.44
N ILE A 187 0.45 -2.04 44.17
CA ILE A 187 1.12 -1.36 43.05
C ILE A 187 0.91 0.16 43.11
N LEU A 188 -0.30 0.64 43.42
CA LEU A 188 -0.63 2.07 43.52
C LEU A 188 -0.76 2.55 44.98
N SER A 189 0.19 2.17 45.85
CA SER A 189 0.24 2.66 47.24
C SER A 189 1.49 3.49 47.52
N ASP A 190 1.51 4.14 48.69
CA ASP A 190 2.71 4.79 49.21
C ASP A 190 3.85 3.79 49.45
N PHE A 191 5.08 4.31 49.43
CA PHE A 191 6.28 3.54 49.70
C PHE A 191 6.71 3.63 51.16
N THR A 192 7.08 2.48 51.71
CA THR A 192 7.99 2.38 52.85
C THR A 192 9.43 2.49 52.34
N VAL A 193 10.22 3.35 52.97
CA VAL A 193 11.58 3.69 52.53
C VAL A 193 12.61 3.18 53.53
N ASN A 194 13.49 2.28 53.10
CA ASN A 194 14.57 1.73 53.90
C ASN A 194 15.92 2.13 53.29
N GLN A 195 16.75 2.83 54.05
CA GLN A 195 18.12 3.13 53.63
C GLN A 195 19.01 1.91 53.84
N ILE A 196 19.76 1.51 52.82
CA ILE A 196 20.73 0.42 52.90
C ILE A 196 22.05 1.02 53.41
N ALA A 197 22.37 0.74 54.67
CA ALA A 197 23.53 1.31 55.34
C ALA A 197 24.81 0.54 55.00
N GLN A 198 25.74 1.18 54.32
CA GLN A 198 27.13 0.72 54.31
C GLN A 198 27.78 1.21 55.62
N HIS A 199 27.93 0.32 56.61
CA HIS A 199 28.82 0.60 57.73
C HIS A 199 30.25 0.64 57.19
N THR A 200 30.74 1.83 56.83
CA THR A 200 32.18 2.05 56.76
C THR A 200 32.73 1.70 58.14
N PRO A 201 33.69 0.76 58.26
CA PRO A 201 34.30 0.50 59.55
C PRO A 201 34.88 1.82 60.05
N PHE A 202 34.36 2.31 61.17
CA PHE A 202 34.90 3.48 61.86
C PHE A 202 36.38 3.20 62.13
N SER A 203 37.27 3.82 61.36
CA SER A 203 38.69 3.85 61.72
C SER A 203 38.82 4.80 62.91
N ILE A 204 38.89 4.26 64.12
CA ILE A 204 39.11 5.00 65.39
C ILE A 204 40.55 5.55 65.48
N PHE A 205 41.24 5.74 64.35
CA PHE A 205 42.51 6.45 64.24
C PHE A 205 42.36 7.66 63.33
N GLY A 206 41.65 8.67 63.83
CA GLY A 206 41.74 10.02 63.29
C GLY A 206 43.16 10.54 63.50
N LEU A 207 43.95 10.62 62.42
CA LEU A 207 44.96 11.66 62.21
C LEU A 207 45.62 11.64 60.81
N PHE A 208 45.58 10.56 60.04
CA PHE A 208 46.13 10.55 58.67
C PHE A 208 45.41 9.58 57.72
N SER A 209 44.32 10.02 57.10
CA SER A 209 44.06 9.87 55.65
C SER A 209 42.63 10.36 55.35
N ASN A 210 42.50 11.58 54.83
CA ASN A 210 41.40 11.87 53.91
C ASN A 210 41.69 11.07 52.63
N LYS A 211 41.41 9.75 52.63
CA LYS A 211 41.05 9.10 51.38
C LYS A 211 39.65 9.61 51.08
N THR A 212 39.61 10.77 50.44
CA THR A 212 38.43 11.30 49.77
C THR A 212 37.72 10.13 49.09
N VAL A 213 36.42 9.99 49.34
CA VAL A 213 35.56 9.20 48.44
C VAL A 213 35.93 9.69 47.04
N LYS A 214 36.50 8.83 46.20
CA LYS A 214 36.91 9.24 44.86
C LYS A 214 35.62 9.57 44.12
N GLU A 215 35.33 10.85 43.98
CA GLU A 215 34.22 11.33 43.16
C GLU A 215 34.71 11.41 41.71
N ILE A 216 33.90 10.87 40.80
CA ILE A 216 34.08 11.04 39.35
C ILE A 216 33.07 12.11 38.95
N ASN A 217 33.55 13.32 38.60
CA ASN A 217 32.70 14.46 38.22
C ASN A 217 31.62 14.83 39.28
N GLY A 218 31.94 14.72 40.58
CA GLY A 218 31.00 15.01 41.68
C GLY A 218 30.01 13.87 41.97
N ILE A 219 30.21 12.68 41.38
CA ILE A 219 29.40 11.48 41.61
C ILE A 219 30.25 10.43 42.33
N SER A 220 29.66 9.79 43.34
CA SER A 220 30.33 8.76 44.16
C SER A 220 30.74 7.53 43.34
N ASN A 221 31.94 7.01 43.56
CA ASN A 221 32.39 5.75 42.96
C ASN A 221 31.60 4.52 43.45
N ASN A 222 30.79 4.65 44.52
CA ASN A 222 29.89 3.60 45.00
C ASN A 222 28.51 3.64 44.33
N LEU A 223 28.26 4.55 43.38
CA LEU A 223 27.02 4.61 42.63
C LEU A 223 26.70 3.25 42.01
N VAL A 224 25.48 2.75 42.23
CA VAL A 224 24.97 1.53 41.60
C VAL A 224 24.49 1.88 40.19
N VAL A 225 24.98 1.11 39.22
CA VAL A 225 24.66 1.28 37.78
C VAL A 225 23.81 0.14 37.24
N ASP A 226 23.75 -1.01 37.94
CA ASP A 226 22.86 -2.12 37.61
C ASP A 226 22.56 -2.97 38.85
N SER A 227 21.44 -3.69 38.83
CA SER A 227 20.95 -4.46 39.97
C SER A 227 20.01 -5.60 39.59
N VAL A 228 20.06 -6.68 40.37
CA VAL A 228 19.13 -7.82 40.20
C VAL A 228 18.73 -8.42 41.54
N LEU A 229 17.47 -8.81 41.68
CA LEU A 229 16.95 -9.53 42.84
C LEU A 229 17.31 -11.02 42.74
N LEU A 230 18.09 -11.53 43.70
CA LEU A 230 18.52 -12.94 43.76
C LEU A 230 17.46 -13.84 44.43
N SER A 231 16.83 -13.32 45.48
CA SER A 231 15.75 -13.96 46.25
C SER A 231 14.86 -12.87 46.85
N GLU A 232 13.74 -13.21 47.49
CA GLU A 232 12.82 -12.23 48.10
C GLU A 232 13.51 -11.16 48.97
N ASN A 233 14.59 -11.52 49.67
CA ASN A 233 15.30 -10.63 50.58
C ASN A 233 16.77 -10.38 50.19
N THR A 234 17.21 -10.81 49.02
CA THR A 234 18.62 -10.71 48.62
C THR A 234 18.76 -9.95 47.31
N LEU A 235 19.49 -8.84 47.35
CA LEU A 235 19.75 -7.95 46.23
C LEU A 235 21.21 -8.04 45.82
N LEU A 236 21.48 -8.15 44.52
CA LEU A 236 22.80 -7.95 43.95
C LEU A 236 22.87 -6.59 43.26
N THR A 237 23.95 -5.85 43.48
CA THR A 237 24.21 -4.56 42.80
C THR A 237 25.61 -4.53 42.19
N LEU A 238 25.74 -3.89 41.04
CA LEU A 238 27.03 -3.52 40.43
C LEU A 238 27.26 -2.02 40.62
N THR A 239 28.40 -1.65 41.19
CA THR A 239 28.82 -0.25 41.32
C THR A 239 29.69 0.20 40.15
N ILE A 240 29.76 1.51 39.88
CA ILE A 240 30.68 2.08 38.87
C ILE A 240 32.16 1.78 39.19
N SER A 241 32.49 1.55 40.45
CA SER A 241 33.79 1.05 40.91
C SER A 241 34.01 -0.46 40.70
N LYS A 242 33.15 -1.12 39.91
CA LYS A 242 33.26 -2.55 39.52
C LYS A 242 33.15 -3.53 40.68
N TRP A 243 32.42 -3.17 41.74
CA TRP A 243 32.10 -4.10 42.83
C TRP A 243 30.72 -4.69 42.62
N LEU A 244 30.65 -6.03 42.60
CA LEU A 244 29.43 -6.76 42.87
C LEU A 244 29.22 -6.82 44.38
N LYS A 245 28.05 -6.42 44.85
CA LYS A 245 27.70 -6.40 46.27
C LYS A 245 26.36 -7.10 46.47
N VAL A 246 26.32 -8.04 47.41
CA VAL A 246 25.11 -8.79 47.80
C VAL A 246 24.60 -8.20 49.10
N TRP A 247 23.36 -7.76 49.10
CA TRP A 247 22.70 -7.09 50.21
C TRP A 247 21.52 -7.91 50.70
N ASN A 248 21.30 -7.87 52.01
CA ASN A 248 20.05 -8.32 52.59
C ASN A 248 19.08 -7.13 52.66
N LEU A 249 17.98 -7.18 51.92
CA LEU A 249 17.01 -6.09 51.83
C LEU A 249 16.29 -5.82 53.15
N GLN A 250 16.06 -6.85 53.97
CA GLN A 250 15.35 -6.72 55.25
C GLN A 250 16.19 -6.01 56.32
N SER A 251 17.48 -6.33 56.40
CA SER A 251 18.40 -5.77 57.40
C SER A 251 19.22 -4.58 56.88
N GLY A 252 19.25 -4.37 55.55
CA GLY A 252 20.12 -3.39 54.90
C GLY A 252 21.61 -3.71 54.95
N GLN A 253 21.98 -4.93 55.38
CA GLN A 253 23.38 -5.32 55.57
C GLN A 253 24.02 -5.85 54.29
N LEU A 254 25.30 -5.52 54.07
CA LEU A 254 26.14 -6.13 53.06
C LEU A 254 26.52 -7.56 53.51
N LEU A 255 26.14 -8.56 52.72
CA LEU A 255 26.41 -9.97 52.99
C LEU A 255 27.73 -10.42 52.36
N ASN A 256 27.97 -10.04 51.10
CA ASN A 256 29.15 -10.44 50.33
C ASN A 256 29.51 -9.38 49.30
N SER A 257 30.76 -9.33 48.86
CA SER A 257 31.18 -8.46 47.77
C SER A 257 32.40 -9.02 47.03
N VAL A 258 32.41 -8.90 45.70
CA VAL A 258 33.53 -9.30 44.84
C VAL A 258 33.83 -8.19 43.84
N PHE A 259 35.12 -7.99 43.56
CA PHE A 259 35.60 -7.05 42.54
C PHE A 259 35.71 -7.80 41.20
N VAL A 260 35.14 -7.26 40.12
CA VAL A 260 34.94 -8.01 38.85
C VAL A 260 35.66 -7.42 37.63
N GLY A 261 36.54 -6.43 37.77
CA GLY A 261 37.31 -5.89 36.64
C GLY A 261 38.77 -5.65 36.98
N ASP A 262 39.47 -4.92 36.11
CA ASP A 262 40.84 -4.45 36.38
C ASP A 262 40.84 -3.03 36.98
N GLU A 263 41.87 -2.66 37.75
CA GLU A 263 41.98 -1.35 38.40
C GLU A 263 42.21 -0.20 37.38
N THR A 264 42.66 -0.51 36.16
CA THR A 264 43.07 0.46 35.14
C THR A 264 41.98 0.81 34.12
N ASP A 265 41.02 -0.08 33.91
CA ASP A 265 40.02 0.04 32.84
C ASP A 265 38.84 0.97 33.24
N ASN A 266 38.25 1.71 32.30
CA ASN A 266 37.15 2.66 32.53
C ASN A 266 35.91 2.38 31.65
N TRP A 267 35.50 1.11 31.55
CA TRP A 267 34.36 0.74 30.70
C TRP A 267 32.97 0.99 31.28
N LEU A 268 32.81 0.98 32.61
CA LEU A 268 31.53 1.34 33.24
C LEU A 268 31.34 2.84 33.11
N THR A 269 30.24 3.21 32.46
CA THR A 269 29.89 4.62 32.28
C THR A 269 29.06 5.11 33.46
N LEU A 270 28.99 6.44 33.62
CA LEU A 270 28.04 7.03 34.55
C LEU A 270 26.60 6.74 34.13
N ILE A 271 26.32 6.46 32.85
CA ILE A 271 24.98 6.17 32.35
C ILE A 271 24.60 4.73 32.75
N PRO A 272 23.53 4.51 33.53
CA PRO A 272 23.08 3.16 33.87
C PRO A 272 22.74 2.38 32.61
N ASN A 273 23.23 1.15 32.53
CA ASN A 273 22.95 0.24 31.43
C ASN A 273 22.75 -1.17 31.99
N LYS A 274 22.20 -2.08 31.18
CA LYS A 274 22.12 -3.49 31.53
C LYS A 274 23.50 -4.12 31.40
N TYR A 275 24.12 -4.41 32.54
CA TYR A 275 25.45 -5.05 32.65
C TYR A 275 25.34 -6.51 33.09
N MET A 276 24.24 -6.86 33.75
CA MET A 276 24.02 -8.14 34.38
C MET A 276 22.68 -8.76 33.99
N GLN A 277 22.60 -10.09 34.00
CA GLN A 277 21.34 -10.82 33.90
C GLN A 277 21.40 -12.08 34.76
N LEU A 278 20.31 -12.37 35.47
CA LEU A 278 20.11 -13.68 36.09
C LEU A 278 19.63 -14.69 35.06
N ILE A 279 20.22 -15.88 35.11
CA ILE A 279 19.82 -17.04 34.31
C ILE A 279 19.67 -18.25 35.23
N GLN A 280 18.73 -19.13 34.89
CA GLN A 280 18.47 -20.34 35.66
C GLN A 280 18.64 -21.56 34.76
N PHE A 281 19.54 -22.47 35.13
CA PHE A 281 19.66 -23.78 34.50
C PHE A 281 20.16 -24.80 35.53
N ASN A 282 19.86 -26.09 35.33
CA ASN A 282 20.19 -27.16 36.28
C ASN A 282 19.69 -26.93 37.72
N ASN A 283 18.53 -26.27 37.87
CA ASN A 283 17.94 -25.87 39.16
C ASN A 283 18.85 -24.94 40.01
N GLN A 284 19.85 -24.31 39.41
CA GLN A 284 20.70 -23.30 40.05
C GLN A 284 20.52 -21.94 39.36
N ASN A 285 20.70 -20.88 40.13
CA ASN A 285 20.71 -19.51 39.62
C ASN A 285 22.15 -19.08 39.38
N TYR A 286 22.39 -18.54 38.20
CA TYR A 286 23.66 -17.97 37.81
C TYR A 286 23.49 -16.52 37.42
N LEU A 287 24.51 -15.73 37.69
CA LEU A 287 24.62 -14.37 37.23
C LEU A 287 25.57 -14.35 36.05
N THR A 288 25.11 -13.84 34.92
CA THR A 288 26.02 -13.47 33.84
C THR A 288 26.23 -11.97 33.82
N LEU A 289 27.47 -11.55 33.56
CA LEU A 289 27.86 -10.16 33.40
C LEU A 289 28.91 -10.06 32.31
N PHE A 290 28.97 -8.92 31.64
CA PHE A 290 30.13 -8.59 30.81
C PHE A 290 31.03 -7.58 31.52
N VAL A 291 32.33 -7.70 31.28
CA VAL A 291 33.36 -6.74 31.68
C VAL A 291 34.14 -6.34 30.45
N ASN A 292 34.81 -5.19 30.48
CA ASN A 292 35.84 -4.89 29.50
C ASN A 292 37.20 -5.27 30.09
N ASP A 293 38.13 -5.62 29.21
CA ASP A 293 39.52 -5.88 29.52
C ASP A 293 40.35 -5.04 28.55
N ASP A 294 41.21 -4.16 29.08
CA ASP A 294 42.00 -3.20 28.28
C ASP A 294 42.84 -3.91 27.19
N THR A 295 43.19 -5.20 27.38
CA THR A 295 43.99 -5.97 26.41
C THR A 295 43.17 -6.79 25.42
N ASP A 296 42.00 -7.31 25.84
CA ASP A 296 41.24 -8.33 25.10
C ASP A 296 39.83 -7.87 24.67
N GLY A 297 39.41 -6.66 25.03
CA GLY A 297 38.06 -6.15 24.79
C GLY A 297 37.02 -6.70 25.78
N TYR A 298 35.76 -6.77 25.36
CA TYR A 298 34.69 -7.26 26.25
C TYR A 298 34.82 -8.76 26.54
N LYS A 299 34.53 -9.19 27.77
CA LYS A 299 34.46 -10.58 28.20
C LYS A 299 33.14 -10.84 28.91
N PHE A 300 32.44 -11.89 28.54
CA PHE A 300 31.30 -12.39 29.29
C PHE A 300 31.77 -13.42 30.31
N LYS A 301 31.27 -13.27 31.54
CA LYS A 301 31.56 -14.13 32.67
C LYS A 301 30.28 -14.67 33.27
N LEU A 302 30.38 -15.82 33.93
CA LEU A 302 29.28 -16.48 34.62
C LEU A 302 29.68 -16.74 36.07
N PHE A 303 28.79 -16.43 37.01
CA PHE A 303 29.00 -16.59 38.44
C PHE A 303 27.88 -17.43 39.05
N GLU A 304 28.23 -18.32 39.96
CA GLU A 304 27.25 -18.95 40.84
C GLU A 304 26.75 -17.93 41.86
N VAL A 305 25.44 -17.72 41.94
CA VAL A 305 24.85 -16.62 42.71
C VAL A 305 25.12 -16.73 44.22
N ASP A 306 25.04 -17.95 44.77
CA ASP A 306 25.13 -18.17 46.21
C ASP A 306 26.53 -17.90 46.77
N THR A 307 27.55 -18.22 45.99
CA THR A 307 28.96 -18.11 46.39
C THR A 307 29.67 -16.92 45.75
N LEU A 308 29.09 -16.32 44.71
CA LEU A 308 29.75 -15.40 43.78
C LEU A 308 31.06 -15.95 43.21
N THR A 309 31.14 -17.28 43.04
CA THR A 309 32.30 -17.93 42.43
C THR A 309 32.19 -17.84 40.91
N GLU A 310 33.25 -17.33 40.28
CA GLU A 310 33.36 -17.28 38.81
C GLU A 310 33.53 -18.69 38.23
N LEU A 311 32.79 -18.99 37.16
CA LEU A 311 32.85 -20.24 36.41
C LEU A 311 33.62 -20.02 35.12
N SER A 312 34.96 -20.02 35.19
CA SER A 312 35.85 -19.67 34.07
C SER A 312 35.65 -20.52 32.80
N GLN A 313 35.05 -21.72 32.91
CA GLN A 313 34.72 -22.54 31.74
C GLN A 313 33.69 -21.90 30.80
N PHE A 314 32.86 -20.96 31.29
CA PHE A 314 31.87 -20.22 30.49
C PHE A 314 32.36 -18.83 30.08
N GLU A 315 33.63 -18.49 30.36
CA GLU A 315 34.21 -17.22 29.96
C GLU A 315 34.46 -17.18 28.45
N PHE A 316 34.04 -16.09 27.80
CA PHE A 316 34.36 -15.87 26.39
C PHE A 316 34.45 -14.39 26.02
N THR A 317 35.31 -14.09 25.04
CA THR A 317 35.47 -12.76 24.43
C THR A 317 34.67 -12.70 23.13
N PRO A 318 33.71 -11.79 22.97
CA PRO A 318 33.06 -11.56 21.69
C PRO A 318 34.07 -11.01 20.68
N SER A 319 34.12 -11.56 19.47
CA SER A 319 35.00 -11.08 18.41
C SER A 319 34.48 -9.78 17.79
N THR A 320 35.17 -8.67 18.02
CA THR A 320 34.88 -7.36 17.41
C THR A 320 36.13 -6.78 16.74
N ASP A 321 36.06 -6.46 15.45
CA ASP A 321 37.19 -5.94 14.67
C ASP A 321 37.40 -4.41 14.81
N VAL A 322 36.51 -3.71 15.52
CA VAL A 322 36.42 -2.23 15.60
C VAL A 322 35.94 -1.79 17.00
N ASN A 323 36.08 -0.51 17.35
CA ASN A 323 35.53 0.15 18.55
C ASN A 323 33.98 0.04 18.65
N TRP A 324 33.48 -1.14 18.99
CA TRP A 324 32.08 -1.43 19.27
C TRP A 324 31.85 -1.45 20.77
N PHE A 325 30.72 -0.91 21.23
CA PHE A 325 30.30 -0.98 22.64
C PHE A 325 29.09 -1.90 22.77
N ILE A 326 28.98 -2.64 23.88
CA ILE A 326 27.78 -3.42 24.18
C ILE A 326 26.68 -2.44 24.61
N GLN A 327 25.65 -2.33 23.76
CA GLN A 327 24.48 -1.48 24.00
C GLN A 327 23.46 -2.20 24.88
N ASP A 328 23.17 -3.46 24.58
CA ASP A 328 22.25 -4.32 25.33
C ASP A 328 22.59 -5.80 25.08
N PHE A 329 22.14 -6.70 25.95
CA PHE A 329 22.24 -8.14 25.73
C PHE A 329 21.08 -8.88 26.38
N THR A 330 20.75 -10.06 25.86
CA THR A 330 19.82 -10.99 26.50
C THR A 330 20.31 -12.42 26.36
N VAL A 331 20.11 -13.22 27.41
CA VAL A 331 20.48 -14.64 27.41
C VAL A 331 19.24 -15.52 27.44
N GLU A 332 19.13 -16.43 26.48
CA GLU A 332 18.16 -17.53 26.53
C GLU A 332 18.80 -18.80 27.06
N VAL A 333 18.11 -19.46 27.98
CA VAL A 333 18.46 -20.79 28.45
C VAL A 333 17.52 -21.81 27.82
N LYS A 334 18.07 -22.70 26.98
CA LYS A 334 17.36 -23.89 26.46
C LYS A 334 18.25 -25.13 26.73
N GLN A 335 18.56 -25.92 25.70
CA GLN A 335 19.60 -26.97 25.76
C GLN A 335 21.03 -26.40 25.74
N GLN A 336 21.16 -25.11 25.45
CA GLN A 336 22.40 -24.34 25.36
C GLN A 336 22.11 -22.93 25.89
N LEU A 337 23.16 -22.21 26.28
CA LEU A 337 23.08 -20.79 26.61
C LEU A 337 23.23 -19.97 25.33
N LYS A 338 22.23 -19.19 24.95
CA LYS A 338 22.31 -18.30 23.79
C LYS A 338 22.45 -16.86 24.24
N TYR A 339 23.64 -16.30 24.06
CA TYR A 339 23.96 -14.91 24.34
C TYR A 339 23.68 -14.07 23.10
N HIS A 340 22.58 -13.31 23.11
CA HIS A 340 22.27 -12.32 22.09
C HIS A 340 22.86 -10.97 22.55
N ILE A 341 23.83 -10.44 21.82
CA ILE A 341 24.58 -9.24 22.19
C ILE A 341 24.39 -8.19 21.09
N LEU A 342 23.85 -7.03 21.47
CA LEU A 342 23.71 -5.87 20.61
C LEU A 342 24.93 -4.96 20.81
N PHE A 343 25.75 -4.87 19.77
CA PHE A 343 26.85 -3.94 19.67
C PHE A 343 26.42 -2.65 18.98
N LYS A 344 27.03 -1.54 19.38
CA LYS A 344 26.82 -0.21 18.80
C LYS A 344 28.12 0.53 18.52
N SER A 345 28.12 1.27 17.41
CA SER A 345 29.15 2.24 17.06
C SER A 345 28.47 3.44 16.39
N ASN A 346 28.36 4.56 17.11
CA ASN A 346 27.51 5.69 16.73
C ASN A 346 26.05 5.24 16.44
N VAL A 347 25.55 5.48 15.23
CA VAL A 347 24.20 5.08 14.78
C VAL A 347 24.14 3.66 14.23
N TYR A 348 25.28 2.99 14.05
CA TYR A 348 25.33 1.62 13.55
C TYR A 348 25.18 0.62 14.68
N SER A 349 24.54 -0.52 14.38
CA SER A 349 24.31 -1.59 15.36
C SER A 349 24.52 -2.97 14.73
N ILE A 350 25.13 -3.88 15.49
CA ILE A 350 25.37 -5.27 15.10
C ILE A 350 24.78 -6.19 16.17
N LEU A 351 24.03 -7.20 15.77
CA LEU A 351 23.63 -8.30 16.63
C LEU A 351 24.60 -9.48 16.44
N SER A 352 25.18 -9.97 17.53
CA SER A 352 25.88 -11.26 17.55
C SER A 352 25.21 -12.22 18.51
N THR A 353 25.08 -13.48 18.13
CA THR A 353 24.58 -14.55 18.98
C THR A 353 25.65 -15.61 19.17
N TYR A 354 25.99 -15.89 20.43
CA TYR A 354 26.91 -16.96 20.83
C TYR A 354 26.11 -18.08 21.48
N SER A 355 26.14 -19.25 20.88
CA SER A 355 25.54 -20.48 21.43
C SER A 355 26.60 -21.25 22.19
N ILE A 356 26.39 -21.45 23.49
CA ILE A 356 27.38 -22.02 24.41
C ILE A 356 26.81 -23.29 25.03
N ALA A 357 27.59 -24.37 24.99
CA ALA A 357 27.21 -25.65 25.55
C ALA A 357 27.13 -25.58 27.08
N THR A 358 26.04 -26.06 27.67
CA THR A 358 25.79 -25.96 29.13
C THR A 358 26.65 -26.91 29.96
N ASP A 359 27.28 -27.91 29.34
CA ASP A 359 28.09 -28.95 29.99
C ASP A 359 29.55 -28.54 30.16
N ASN A 360 30.14 -27.89 29.15
CA ASN A 360 31.57 -27.57 29.13
C ASN A 360 31.89 -26.11 28.79
N GLY A 361 30.88 -25.28 28.48
CA GLY A 361 31.07 -23.86 28.15
C GLY A 361 31.68 -23.61 26.76
N ALA A 362 31.81 -24.63 25.91
CA ALA A 362 32.33 -24.46 24.55
C ALA A 362 31.35 -23.68 23.67
N ILE A 363 31.89 -22.77 22.86
CA ILE A 363 31.12 -22.07 21.82
C ILE A 363 30.80 -23.07 20.71
N ILE A 364 29.51 -23.38 20.55
CA ILE A 364 28.98 -24.29 19.53
C ILE A 364 28.80 -23.55 18.21
N GLU A 365 28.26 -22.33 18.27
CA GLU A 365 27.91 -21.55 17.10
C GLU A 365 28.01 -20.06 17.38
N ILE A 366 28.48 -19.30 16.39
CA ILE A 366 28.42 -17.84 16.34
C ILE A 366 27.59 -17.43 15.13
N THR A 367 26.61 -16.56 15.35
CA THR A 367 25.80 -15.96 14.28
C THR A 367 25.85 -14.44 14.40
N LYS A 368 26.30 -13.74 13.37
CA LYS A 368 26.42 -12.28 13.34
C LYS A 368 25.49 -11.67 12.31
N SER A 369 24.96 -10.47 12.59
CA SER A 369 24.24 -9.68 11.60
C SER A 369 25.19 -9.02 10.62
N ILE A 370 24.83 -9.01 9.34
CA ILE A 370 25.63 -8.34 8.30
C ILE A 370 25.36 -6.83 8.36
N THR A 371 26.40 -6.02 8.49
CA THR A 371 26.34 -4.58 8.24
C THR A 371 26.37 -4.34 6.75
N LYS A 372 25.22 -4.00 6.14
CA LYS A 372 25.22 -3.48 4.77
C LYS A 372 25.66 -2.03 4.78
N GLU A 373 26.92 -1.78 4.42
CA GLU A 373 27.42 -0.45 4.06
C GLU A 373 27.11 -0.16 2.58
N ASP A 374 25.83 -0.12 2.20
CA ASP A 374 25.48 0.46 0.90
C ASP A 374 25.05 1.91 1.16
N ILE A 375 26.04 2.81 1.21
CA ILE A 375 25.78 4.22 0.93
C ILE A 375 25.41 4.24 -0.56
N GLU A 376 24.12 4.22 -0.88
CA GLU A 376 23.65 4.61 -2.22
C GLU A 376 24.34 5.93 -2.55
N GLU A 377 25.05 5.96 -3.68
CA GLU A 377 25.65 7.18 -4.18
C GLU A 377 24.51 8.15 -4.45
N VAL A 378 24.47 9.21 -3.64
CA VAL A 378 23.45 10.24 -3.70
C VAL A 378 23.72 11.04 -4.97
N SER A 379 23.18 10.57 -6.09
CA SER A 379 23.32 11.19 -7.40
C SER A 379 21.99 11.22 -8.17
N PRO A 380 21.65 12.32 -8.87
CA PRO A 380 20.36 12.50 -9.56
C PRO A 380 20.32 11.72 -10.88
N HIS A 381 20.31 10.39 -10.81
CA HIS A 381 20.28 9.51 -11.99
C HIS A 381 18.93 8.85 -12.25
N HIS A 382 18.00 8.94 -11.30
CA HIS A 382 16.66 8.35 -11.39
C HIS A 382 15.61 9.36 -11.86
N THR A 383 14.44 8.86 -12.27
CA THR A 383 13.30 9.67 -12.70
C THR A 383 12.56 10.29 -11.52
N THR A 384 11.73 11.31 -11.78
CA THR A 384 10.81 11.84 -10.76
C THR A 384 9.89 10.76 -10.18
N GLU A 385 9.33 9.89 -11.02
CA GLU A 385 8.44 8.80 -10.59
C GLU A 385 9.15 7.83 -9.64
N TYR A 386 10.45 7.59 -9.85
CA TYR A 386 11.26 6.80 -8.91
C TYR A 386 11.31 7.45 -7.52
N TYR A 387 11.65 8.74 -7.42
CA TYR A 387 11.75 9.41 -6.11
C TYR A 387 10.40 9.50 -5.41
N ILE A 388 9.31 9.77 -6.15
CA ILE A 388 7.96 9.76 -5.58
C ILE A 388 7.64 8.38 -5.00
N ASN A 389 7.92 7.31 -5.76
CA ASN A 389 7.69 5.94 -5.29
C ASN A 389 8.57 5.59 -4.10
N LYS A 390 9.85 5.94 -4.14
CA LYS A 390 10.79 5.71 -3.03
C LYS A 390 10.37 6.45 -1.77
N ILE A 391 9.94 7.71 -1.86
CA ILE A 391 9.60 8.52 -0.70
C ILE A 391 8.23 8.16 -0.12
N PHE A 392 7.21 8.04 -0.96
CA PHE A 392 5.83 7.92 -0.50
C PHE A 392 5.25 6.51 -0.58
N ASN A 393 5.76 5.62 -1.43
CA ASN A 393 5.14 4.31 -1.67
C ASN A 393 5.94 3.13 -1.10
N SER A 394 7.24 3.31 -0.90
CA SER A 394 8.14 2.18 -0.58
C SER A 394 8.04 1.66 0.86
N GLY A 395 7.52 2.48 1.78
CA GLY A 395 7.58 2.26 3.23
C GLY A 395 8.97 2.43 3.86
N LEU A 396 9.94 3.01 3.15
CA LEU A 396 11.28 3.29 3.68
C LEU A 396 11.31 4.45 4.68
N TYR A 397 10.35 5.37 4.61
CA TYR A 397 10.27 6.53 5.49
C TYR A 397 8.90 6.60 6.17
N ASN A 398 8.88 6.98 7.44
CA ASN A 398 7.65 7.30 8.17
C ASN A 398 7.26 8.77 7.99
N GLN A 399 6.06 9.11 8.48
CA GLN A 399 5.50 10.45 8.38
C GLN A 399 6.38 11.50 9.07
N LEU A 400 7.03 11.16 10.18
CA LEU A 400 7.95 12.05 10.88
C LEU A 400 9.14 12.45 10.00
N ILE A 401 9.83 11.48 9.39
CA ILE A 401 10.98 11.73 8.50
C ILE A 401 10.57 12.61 7.31
N VAL A 402 9.48 12.25 6.61
CA VAL A 402 9.04 12.97 5.41
C VAL A 402 8.59 14.39 5.75
N ASN A 403 7.81 14.57 6.82
CA ASN A 403 7.34 15.89 7.24
C ASN A 403 8.48 16.81 7.65
N THR A 404 9.44 16.32 8.43
CA THR A 404 10.61 17.11 8.82
C THR A 404 11.44 17.50 7.60
N SER A 405 11.62 16.58 6.64
CA SER A 405 12.37 16.84 5.42
C SER A 405 11.69 17.88 4.53
N ILE A 406 10.35 17.81 4.38
CA ILE A 406 9.55 18.81 3.66
C ILE A 406 9.67 20.17 4.34
N ALA A 407 9.48 20.24 5.66
CA ALA A 407 9.52 21.49 6.43
C ALA A 407 10.89 22.18 6.36
N LEU A 408 11.98 21.43 6.24
CA LEU A 408 13.32 21.99 6.04
C LEU A 408 13.56 22.48 4.61
N LEU A 409 12.91 21.87 3.62
CA LEU A 409 13.06 22.23 2.22
C LEU A 409 12.14 23.38 1.80
N GLU A 410 10.97 23.51 2.44
CA GLU A 410 9.92 24.49 2.12
C GLU A 410 10.42 25.95 2.01
N PRO A 411 11.29 26.46 2.91
CA PRO A 411 11.81 27.84 2.80
C PRO A 411 12.62 28.11 1.53
N HIS A 412 13.03 27.07 0.81
CA HIS A 412 13.83 27.15 -0.42
C HIS A 412 12.99 26.99 -1.70
N LEU A 413 11.67 26.81 -1.58
CA LEU A 413 10.77 26.63 -2.72
C LEU A 413 10.22 27.96 -3.22
N THR A 414 9.95 28.03 -4.52
CA THR A 414 9.33 29.20 -5.16
C THR A 414 7.82 29.26 -4.96
N HIS A 415 7.18 28.10 -4.83
CA HIS A 415 5.76 27.96 -4.55
C HIS A 415 5.59 27.30 -3.18
N PRO A 416 4.68 27.82 -2.33
CA PRO A 416 4.43 27.23 -1.02
C PRO A 416 3.86 25.81 -1.17
N ILE A 417 4.05 25.00 -0.13
CA ILE A 417 3.41 23.69 0.00
C ILE A 417 2.13 23.90 0.82
N GLU A 418 0.96 23.75 0.19
CA GLU A 418 -0.32 23.99 0.85
C GLU A 418 -0.61 22.95 1.95
N ASP A 419 -0.29 21.70 1.65
CA ASP A 419 -0.28 20.59 2.59
C ASP A 419 0.89 19.63 2.29
N HIS A 420 1.26 18.78 3.25
CA HIS A 420 2.32 17.77 3.05
C HIS A 420 1.85 16.57 2.20
N SER A 421 0.80 16.73 1.37
CA SER A 421 0.39 15.69 0.43
C SER A 421 1.36 15.60 -0.74
N ARG A 422 1.47 14.40 -1.30
CA ARG A 422 2.22 14.10 -2.52
C ARG A 422 1.87 15.05 -3.66
N ASN A 423 0.59 15.32 -3.87
CA ASN A 423 0.12 16.21 -4.94
C ASN A 423 0.56 17.66 -4.73
N SER A 424 0.49 18.16 -3.50
CA SER A 424 0.96 19.50 -3.16
C SER A 424 2.47 19.61 -3.34
N VAL A 425 3.25 18.66 -2.83
CA VAL A 425 4.71 18.61 -3.02
C VAL A 425 5.07 18.55 -4.52
N SER A 426 4.42 17.68 -5.30
CA SER A 426 4.63 17.58 -6.75
C SER A 426 4.32 18.89 -7.48
N LYS A 427 3.25 19.60 -7.10
CA LYS A 427 2.94 20.91 -7.68
C LYS A 427 4.03 21.94 -7.33
N SER A 428 4.45 22.02 -6.07
CA SER A 428 5.45 22.99 -5.63
C SER A 428 6.84 22.74 -6.23
N PHE A 429 7.18 21.48 -6.55
CA PHE A 429 8.45 21.13 -7.18
C PHE A 429 8.44 21.29 -8.71
N SER A 430 7.26 21.46 -9.34
CA SER A 430 7.15 21.54 -10.79
C SER A 430 7.96 22.70 -11.39
N GLY A 431 8.64 22.45 -12.52
CA GLY A 431 9.43 23.45 -13.24
C GLY A 431 10.85 23.00 -13.58
N ALA A 432 11.74 23.96 -13.89
CA ALA A 432 13.07 23.70 -14.45
C ALA A 432 14.01 22.87 -13.55
N ASN A 433 13.74 22.80 -12.23
CA ASN A 433 14.58 22.13 -11.24
C ASN A 433 13.88 20.96 -10.51
N GLU A 434 12.76 20.47 -11.03
CA GLU A 434 11.92 19.45 -10.38
C GLU A 434 12.72 18.24 -9.87
N LEU A 435 13.55 17.65 -10.73
CA LEU A 435 14.38 16.48 -10.40
C LEU A 435 15.35 16.76 -9.24
N GLN A 436 15.90 17.98 -9.17
CA GLN A 436 16.85 18.36 -8.11
C GLN A 436 16.15 18.49 -6.76
N PHE A 437 14.92 18.99 -6.72
CA PHE A 437 14.15 19.08 -5.48
C PHE A 437 13.75 17.70 -4.95
N TRP A 438 13.31 16.79 -5.83
CA TRP A 438 13.03 15.41 -5.45
C TRP A 438 14.25 14.70 -4.89
N PHE A 439 15.39 14.87 -5.54
CA PHE A 439 16.66 14.33 -5.07
C PHE A 439 17.09 14.91 -3.71
N LYS A 440 16.96 16.22 -3.51
CA LYS A 440 17.25 16.86 -2.21
C LYS A 440 16.32 16.35 -1.11
N LEU A 441 15.04 16.17 -1.42
CA LEU A 441 14.07 15.61 -0.47
C LEU A 441 14.43 14.19 -0.07
N ASP A 442 14.78 13.31 -1.03
CA ASP A 442 15.25 11.95 -0.74
C ASP A 442 16.53 11.97 0.12
N SER A 443 17.47 12.87 -0.19
CA SER A 443 18.72 13.02 0.56
C SER A 443 18.48 13.40 2.02
N LEU A 444 17.57 14.35 2.28
CA LEU A 444 17.15 14.71 3.64
C LEU A 444 16.48 13.54 4.36
N CYS A 445 15.58 12.83 3.66
CA CYS A 445 14.92 11.65 4.22
C CYS A 445 15.93 10.57 4.61
N GLN A 446 16.96 10.33 3.79
CA GLN A 446 18.04 9.38 4.08
C GLN A 446 18.88 9.78 5.29
N GLU A 447 19.19 11.08 5.48
CA GLU A 447 19.89 11.52 6.69
C GLU A 447 19.08 11.27 7.96
N PHE A 448 17.80 11.63 7.96
CA PHE A 448 16.92 11.38 9.11
C PHE A 448 16.63 9.89 9.32
N LEU A 449 16.62 9.09 8.26
CA LEU A 449 16.52 7.64 8.33
C LEU A 449 17.74 7.03 9.06
N LYS A 450 18.96 7.48 8.74
CA LYS A 450 20.18 7.03 9.45
C LYS A 450 20.12 7.34 10.94
N LEU A 451 19.66 8.54 11.30
CA LEU A 451 19.44 8.92 12.70
C LEU A 451 18.33 8.09 13.36
N SER A 452 17.35 7.60 12.60
CA SER A 452 16.18 6.87 13.10
C SER A 452 16.43 5.38 13.42
N GLN A 453 17.51 4.79 12.89
CA GLN A 453 17.74 3.34 12.90
C GLN A 453 18.69 2.84 14.00
N GLU A 454 19.20 3.74 14.82
CA GLU A 454 20.00 3.44 15.99
C GLU A 454 19.23 2.49 16.92
N SER A 455 19.81 1.33 17.23
CA SER A 455 19.17 0.32 18.07
C SER A 455 19.54 0.51 19.54
N LEU A 456 18.55 0.47 20.44
CA LEU A 456 18.70 0.80 21.85
C LEU A 456 18.60 -0.41 22.78
N ALA A 457 17.72 -1.36 22.46
CA ALA A 457 17.44 -2.54 23.29
C ALA A 457 16.99 -3.71 22.41
N ILE A 458 17.14 -4.94 22.92
CA ILE A 458 16.72 -6.17 22.24
C ILE A 458 15.85 -7.06 23.12
N VAL A 459 15.01 -7.87 22.48
CA VAL A 459 14.25 -8.94 23.13
C VAL A 459 14.09 -10.11 22.18
N SER A 460 14.12 -11.33 22.72
CA SER A 460 13.80 -12.51 21.95
C SER A 460 12.33 -12.57 21.56
N TYR A 461 12.06 -12.87 20.30
CA TYR A 461 10.72 -12.94 19.72
C TYR A 461 10.59 -14.18 18.84
N GLU A 462 10.17 -15.29 19.45
CA GLU A 462 10.01 -16.57 18.76
C GLU A 462 11.30 -17.04 18.06
N ASN A 463 11.33 -17.00 16.72
CA ASN A 463 12.47 -17.40 15.89
C ASN A 463 13.34 -16.21 15.44
N SER A 464 13.08 -15.01 15.94
CA SER A 464 13.81 -13.78 15.62
C SER A 464 14.15 -12.99 16.89
N ILE A 465 14.96 -11.94 16.75
CA ILE A 465 15.26 -10.98 17.81
C ILE A 465 14.69 -9.63 17.38
N LEU A 466 13.82 -9.05 18.21
CA LEU A 466 13.32 -7.70 17.99
C LEU A 466 14.26 -6.70 18.65
N SER A 467 14.44 -5.55 18.01
CA SER A 467 15.20 -4.42 18.54
C SER A 467 14.34 -3.17 18.57
N LEU A 468 14.35 -2.48 19.71
CA LEU A 468 13.86 -1.12 19.80
C LEU A 468 14.86 -0.19 19.10
N GLN A 469 14.39 0.64 18.17
CA GLN A 469 15.19 1.70 17.57
C GLN A 469 14.65 3.06 18.00
N VAL A 470 15.42 4.12 17.76
CA VAL A 470 15.04 5.46 18.22
C VAL A 470 13.76 6.00 17.57
N ASN A 471 13.34 5.48 16.41
CA ASN A 471 12.12 5.90 15.70
C ASN A 471 11.48 4.76 14.87
N SER A 472 11.78 3.51 15.20
CA SER A 472 11.16 2.34 14.56
C SER A 472 11.41 1.05 15.34
N LEU A 473 10.96 -0.07 14.81
CA LEU A 473 11.29 -1.40 15.31
C LEU A 473 12.17 -2.14 14.30
N GLY A 474 13.20 -2.83 14.79
CA GLY A 474 14.03 -3.72 13.97
C GLY A 474 13.72 -5.18 14.25
N VAL A 475 13.82 -6.01 13.22
CA VAL A 475 13.66 -7.47 13.29
C VAL A 475 14.92 -8.12 12.75
N PHE A 476 15.66 -8.82 13.61
CA PHE A 476 16.78 -9.66 13.21
C PHE A 476 16.29 -11.09 13.02
N ARG A 477 16.28 -11.55 11.76
CA ARG A 477 15.93 -12.93 11.38
C ARG A 477 17.13 -13.63 10.76
N THR A 478 17.13 -14.96 10.79
CA THR A 478 18.14 -15.74 10.08
C THR A 478 18.18 -15.34 8.61
N SER A 479 19.37 -15.03 8.09
CA SER A 479 19.54 -14.59 6.70
C SER A 479 19.00 -15.64 5.73
N HIS A 480 18.27 -15.16 4.73
CA HIS A 480 17.87 -15.97 3.60
C HIS A 480 19.11 -16.42 2.81
N TYR A 481 19.01 -17.49 2.03
CA TYR A 481 20.09 -17.99 1.17
C TYR A 481 20.76 -16.85 0.35
N TYR A 482 19.97 -16.05 -0.37
CA TYR A 482 20.44 -14.88 -1.14
C TYR A 482 21.02 -13.72 -0.32
N GLN A 483 20.91 -13.74 1.02
CA GLN A 483 21.46 -12.72 1.91
C GLN A 483 22.69 -13.20 2.67
N GLN A 484 23.04 -14.48 2.56
CA GLN A 484 24.27 -15.03 3.13
C GLN A 484 25.47 -14.63 2.27
N GLU A 485 26.66 -14.62 2.89
CA GLU A 485 27.89 -14.39 2.13
C GLU A 485 28.10 -15.52 1.13
N LEU A 486 28.40 -15.15 -0.12
CA LEU A 486 28.80 -16.09 -1.15
C LEU A 486 30.20 -16.66 -0.85
N THR A 487 30.68 -17.60 -1.66
CA THR A 487 32.06 -18.09 -1.52
C THR A 487 33.05 -16.93 -1.56
N PRO A 488 34.11 -16.91 -0.73
CA PRO A 488 35.00 -15.75 -0.61
C PRO A 488 35.55 -15.23 -1.94
N LYS A 489 35.86 -16.15 -2.86
CA LYS A 489 36.34 -15.83 -4.22
C LYS A 489 35.26 -15.16 -5.08
N LEU A 490 34.01 -15.61 -5.01
CA LEU A 490 32.91 -15.00 -5.76
C LEU A 490 32.55 -13.61 -5.18
N THR A 491 32.56 -13.48 -3.86
CA THR A 491 32.41 -12.19 -3.17
C THR A 491 33.51 -11.20 -3.60
N GLN A 492 34.76 -11.66 -3.71
CA GLN A 492 35.87 -10.84 -4.21
C GLN A 492 35.66 -10.38 -5.66
N ILE A 493 35.18 -11.28 -6.54
CA ILE A 493 34.85 -10.95 -7.94
C ILE A 493 33.76 -9.87 -7.99
N PHE A 494 32.66 -10.06 -7.26
CA PHE A 494 31.56 -9.09 -7.24
C PHE A 494 31.96 -7.76 -6.59
N GLY A 495 32.81 -7.80 -5.56
CA GLY A 495 33.43 -6.60 -4.98
C GLY A 495 34.20 -5.80 -6.02
N LYS A 496 35.02 -6.48 -6.85
CA LYS A 496 35.77 -5.83 -7.94
C LYS A 496 34.84 -5.18 -8.97
N PHE A 497 33.70 -5.80 -9.29
CA PHE A 497 32.72 -5.19 -10.20
C PHE A 497 32.11 -3.90 -9.62
N LYS A 498 31.80 -3.87 -8.32
CA LYS A 498 31.29 -2.67 -7.64
C LYS A 498 32.31 -1.53 -7.61
N GLU A 499 33.61 -1.83 -7.52
CA GLU A 499 34.67 -0.83 -7.58
C GLU A 499 34.86 -0.22 -8.97
N ILE A 500 34.65 -1.02 -10.02
CA ILE A 500 34.99 -0.65 -11.40
C ILE A 500 33.79 -0.09 -12.18
N ILE A 501 32.60 -0.64 -11.95
CA ILE A 501 31.37 -0.23 -12.61
C ILE A 501 30.65 0.76 -11.68
N SER A 502 30.55 2.02 -12.11
CA SER A 502 29.79 3.03 -11.36
C SER A 502 28.33 2.62 -11.14
N GLN A 503 27.74 3.06 -10.02
CA GLN A 503 26.34 2.76 -9.70
C GLN A 503 25.38 3.24 -10.81
N LYS A 504 25.70 4.36 -11.46
CA LYS A 504 24.97 4.85 -12.65
C LYS A 504 24.97 3.83 -13.79
N SER A 505 26.11 3.21 -14.08
CA SER A 505 26.21 2.18 -15.11
C SER A 505 25.46 0.91 -14.72
N PHE A 506 25.55 0.49 -13.46
CA PHE A 506 24.75 -0.62 -12.94
C PHE A 506 23.24 -0.36 -13.08
N HIS A 507 22.78 0.84 -12.73
CA HIS A 507 21.38 1.21 -12.88
C HIS A 507 20.92 1.18 -14.34
N LYS A 508 21.73 1.72 -15.26
CA LYS A 508 21.43 1.68 -16.70
C LYS A 508 21.39 0.25 -17.25
N LEU A 509 22.31 -0.61 -16.81
CA LEU A 509 22.31 -2.03 -17.18
C LEU A 509 21.03 -2.69 -16.67
N HIS A 510 20.68 -2.48 -15.40
CA HIS A 510 19.45 -3.02 -14.82
C HIS A 510 18.19 -2.58 -15.61
N GLN A 511 18.07 -1.28 -15.90
CA GLN A 511 16.96 -0.76 -16.72
C GLN A 511 16.94 -1.40 -18.11
N HIS A 512 18.09 -1.53 -18.78
CA HIS A 512 18.16 -2.16 -20.08
C HIS A 512 17.62 -3.60 -20.04
N LEU A 513 18.04 -4.40 -19.05
CA LEU A 513 17.58 -5.78 -18.86
C LEU A 513 16.07 -5.87 -18.62
N LEU A 514 15.47 -4.93 -17.88
CA LEU A 514 14.01 -4.92 -17.63
C LEU A 514 13.20 -4.68 -18.92
N PHE A 515 13.73 -3.88 -19.86
CA PHE A 515 13.05 -3.58 -21.13
C PHE A 515 13.33 -4.61 -22.23
N SER A 516 14.37 -5.44 -22.12
CA SER A 516 14.68 -6.49 -23.08
C SER A 516 13.67 -7.65 -23.01
N SER A 517 13.13 -8.14 -24.12
CA SER A 517 12.27 -9.34 -24.14
C SER A 517 13.08 -10.61 -23.83
N SER A 518 14.14 -10.82 -24.61
CA SER A 518 15.19 -11.83 -24.46
C SER A 518 16.43 -11.32 -25.19
N LEU A 519 17.63 -11.69 -24.73
CA LEU A 519 18.88 -11.34 -25.39
C LEU A 519 19.30 -12.45 -26.37
N THR A 520 19.95 -12.03 -27.46
CA THR A 520 20.68 -12.90 -28.39
C THR A 520 22.19 -12.76 -28.18
N THR A 521 22.99 -13.57 -28.88
CA THR A 521 24.47 -13.48 -28.86
C THR A 521 24.97 -12.10 -29.26
N ASP A 522 24.34 -11.45 -30.24
CA ASP A 522 24.75 -10.13 -30.72
C ASP A 522 24.50 -9.05 -29.66
N ASN A 523 23.40 -9.16 -28.91
CA ASN A 523 23.09 -8.22 -27.82
C ASN A 523 24.10 -8.32 -26.67
N ILE A 524 24.70 -9.48 -26.42
CA ILE A 524 25.73 -9.64 -25.39
C ILE A 524 26.99 -8.85 -25.77
N GLY A 525 27.37 -8.88 -27.05
CA GLY A 525 28.47 -8.04 -27.56
C GLY A 525 28.21 -6.56 -27.35
N GLU A 526 26.98 -6.10 -27.59
CA GLU A 526 26.57 -4.71 -27.33
C GLU A 526 26.63 -4.34 -25.85
N LEU A 527 26.20 -5.23 -24.96
CA LEU A 527 26.28 -5.02 -23.51
C LEU A 527 27.74 -4.91 -23.03
N PHE A 528 28.63 -5.77 -23.54
CA PHE A 528 30.05 -5.71 -23.22
C PHE A 528 30.64 -4.35 -23.62
N GLN A 529 30.39 -3.91 -24.86
CA GLN A 529 30.88 -2.62 -25.36
C GLN A 529 30.28 -1.42 -24.61
N ALA A 530 29.00 -1.47 -24.26
CA ALA A 530 28.32 -0.34 -23.63
C ALA A 530 28.67 -0.15 -22.14
N PHE A 531 28.94 -1.24 -21.42
CA PHE A 531 29.04 -1.19 -19.96
C PHE A 531 30.39 -1.65 -19.38
N ILE A 532 31.20 -2.42 -20.13
CA ILE A 532 32.35 -3.16 -19.60
C ILE A 532 33.68 -2.84 -20.32
N SER A 533 33.72 -2.78 -21.67
CA SER A 533 34.96 -2.79 -22.48
C SER A 533 36.00 -1.73 -22.11
N ASP A 534 35.55 -0.53 -21.74
CA ASP A 534 36.42 0.60 -21.42
C ASP A 534 36.87 0.63 -19.94
N LYS A 535 36.38 -0.31 -19.12
CA LYS A 535 36.56 -0.31 -17.66
C LYS A 535 37.40 -1.47 -17.14
N LEU A 536 37.50 -2.56 -17.89
CA LEU A 536 38.29 -3.74 -17.53
C LEU A 536 39.32 -4.01 -18.63
N SER A 537 40.60 -4.12 -18.24
CA SER A 537 41.64 -4.53 -19.18
C SER A 537 41.58 -6.04 -19.45
N GLU A 538 42.09 -6.49 -20.61
CA GLU A 538 42.13 -7.92 -20.96
C GLU A 538 42.86 -8.76 -19.90
N ALA A 539 43.94 -8.24 -19.31
CA ALA A 539 44.69 -8.91 -18.25
C ALA A 539 43.84 -9.14 -16.98
N GLU A 540 42.99 -8.18 -16.62
CA GLU A 540 42.09 -8.31 -15.47
C GLU A 540 40.95 -9.28 -15.73
N ILE A 541 40.42 -9.29 -16.95
CA ILE A 541 39.43 -10.28 -17.39
C ILE A 541 39.99 -11.69 -17.26
N GLN A 542 41.21 -11.92 -17.74
CA GLN A 542 41.88 -13.23 -17.60
C GLN A 542 42.08 -13.62 -16.13
N GLN A 543 42.47 -12.67 -15.27
CA GLN A 543 42.61 -12.93 -13.83
C GLN A 543 41.28 -13.33 -13.17
N LEU A 544 40.18 -12.67 -13.55
CA LEU A 544 38.84 -12.98 -13.05
C LEU A 544 38.39 -14.38 -13.49
N ILE A 545 38.63 -14.76 -14.75
CA ILE A 545 38.33 -16.10 -15.28
C ILE A 545 39.12 -17.17 -14.53
N VAL A 546 40.43 -16.99 -14.34
CA VAL A 546 41.27 -17.93 -13.56
C VAL A 546 40.77 -18.06 -12.12
N THR A 547 40.33 -16.95 -11.52
CA THR A 547 39.76 -16.98 -10.16
C THR A 547 38.44 -17.75 -10.12
N LEU A 548 37.58 -17.58 -11.12
CA LEU A 548 36.31 -18.29 -11.27
C LEU A 548 36.51 -19.81 -11.45
N GLU A 549 37.44 -20.22 -12.33
CA GLU A 549 37.77 -21.64 -12.57
C GLU A 549 38.30 -22.34 -11.32
N SER A 550 38.90 -21.58 -10.39
CA SER A 550 39.42 -22.10 -9.12
C SER A 550 38.36 -22.31 -8.03
N ILE A 551 37.08 -22.06 -8.32
CA ILE A 551 35.95 -22.30 -7.42
C ILE A 551 35.35 -23.69 -7.75
N PRO A 552 35.40 -24.65 -6.81
CA PRO A 552 34.76 -25.95 -7.00
C PRO A 552 33.26 -25.82 -7.25
N ASP A 553 32.73 -26.62 -8.18
CA ASP A 553 31.30 -26.71 -8.51
C ASP A 553 30.62 -25.35 -8.82
N ILE A 554 31.38 -24.40 -9.38
CA ILE A 554 30.91 -23.04 -9.67
C ILE A 554 29.63 -23.00 -10.52
N VAL A 555 29.49 -23.92 -11.49
CA VAL A 555 28.30 -24.00 -12.34
C VAL A 555 27.05 -24.32 -11.50
N THR A 556 27.15 -25.29 -10.58
CA THR A 556 26.06 -25.65 -9.67
C THR A 556 25.70 -24.49 -8.74
N ILE A 557 26.71 -23.79 -8.19
CA ILE A 557 26.50 -22.60 -7.34
C ILE A 557 25.79 -21.50 -8.11
N VAL A 558 26.23 -21.22 -9.34
CA VAL A 558 25.62 -20.19 -10.19
C VAL A 558 24.19 -20.57 -10.57
N GLN A 559 23.95 -21.83 -10.93
CA GLN A 559 22.61 -22.34 -11.22
C GLN A 559 21.68 -22.25 -10.00
N SER A 560 22.16 -22.51 -8.77
CA SER A 560 21.33 -22.35 -7.57
C SER A 560 21.04 -20.89 -7.21
N LEU A 561 21.93 -19.96 -7.58
CA LEU A 561 21.67 -18.53 -7.44
C LEU A 561 20.65 -18.00 -8.46
N ILE A 562 20.48 -18.67 -9.60
CA ILE A 562 19.47 -18.31 -10.61
C ILE A 562 18.16 -19.06 -10.38
N GLY A 563 18.22 -20.31 -9.92
CA GLY A 563 17.05 -21.16 -9.71
C GLY A 563 16.20 -20.76 -8.49
N THR A 564 14.96 -21.23 -8.46
CA THR A 564 14.14 -21.21 -7.24
C THR A 564 14.58 -22.33 -6.31
N ASN A 565 14.82 -22.01 -5.04
CA ASN A 565 15.15 -23.01 -4.04
C ASN A 565 14.00 -24.03 -3.93
N SER A 566 14.34 -25.31 -3.87
CA SER A 566 13.38 -26.39 -3.69
C SER A 566 12.65 -26.20 -2.36
N PHE A 567 11.36 -25.90 -2.41
CA PHE A 567 10.53 -25.77 -1.22
C PHE A 567 9.87 -27.11 -0.88
N GLU A 568 10.11 -27.62 0.33
CA GLU A 568 9.43 -28.82 0.83
C GLU A 568 8.06 -28.46 1.43
N LEU A 569 7.04 -29.26 1.09
CA LEU A 569 5.68 -29.03 1.57
C LEU A 569 5.58 -29.34 3.07
N ILE A 570 5.42 -28.30 3.90
CA ILE A 570 4.98 -28.45 5.29
C ILE A 570 3.46 -28.20 5.37
N ASP A 571 2.72 -29.16 5.94
CA ASP A 571 1.30 -29.02 6.29
C ASP A 571 1.14 -28.13 7.52
N GLY A 572 0.16 -27.22 7.50
CA GLY A 572 -0.07 -26.28 8.59
C GLY A 572 -1.50 -25.77 8.64
N ASP A 573 -1.86 -25.20 9.79
CA ASP A 573 -3.17 -24.59 10.02
C ASP A 573 -3.33 -23.31 9.18
N TYR A 574 -4.39 -23.26 8.37
CA TYR A 574 -4.60 -22.24 7.33
C TYR A 574 -5.45 -21.03 7.77
N ASP A 575 -6.01 -21.04 8.99
CA ASP A 575 -6.99 -20.04 9.43
C ASP A 575 -6.41 -18.98 10.39
N LYS A 576 -5.13 -18.62 10.20
CA LYS A 576 -4.46 -17.63 11.06
C LYS A 576 -4.59 -16.21 10.49
N SER A 577 -5.13 -15.30 11.29
CA SER A 577 -5.10 -13.85 11.02
C SER A 577 -3.68 -13.30 11.13
N ILE A 578 -3.31 -12.39 10.21
CA ILE A 578 -2.02 -11.69 10.20
C ILE A 578 -2.22 -10.27 10.74
N SER A 579 -1.48 -9.91 11.78
CA SER A 579 -1.52 -8.55 12.34
C SER A 579 -0.82 -7.53 11.43
N LEU A 580 -1.05 -6.23 11.67
CA LEU A 580 -0.39 -5.16 10.93
C LEU A 580 1.14 -5.21 11.07
N PHE A 581 1.68 -5.42 12.28
CA PHE A 581 3.12 -5.52 12.49
C PHE A 581 3.75 -6.62 11.63
N VAL A 582 3.14 -7.81 11.60
CA VAL A 582 3.63 -8.95 10.82
C VAL A 582 3.52 -8.67 9.31
N LYS A 583 2.45 -7.99 8.87
CA LYS A 583 2.34 -7.54 7.48
C LYS A 583 3.52 -6.65 7.07
N LEU A 584 3.81 -5.62 7.88
CA LEU A 584 4.89 -4.68 7.59
C LEU A 584 6.28 -5.36 7.63
N ASP A 585 6.52 -6.24 8.61
CA ASP A 585 7.78 -7.01 8.70
C ASP A 585 7.96 -7.95 7.50
N ALA A 586 6.89 -8.62 7.05
CA ALA A 586 6.94 -9.48 5.87
C ALA A 586 7.34 -8.72 4.60
N ILE A 587 6.70 -7.57 4.31
CA ILE A 587 7.07 -6.74 3.15
C ILE A 587 8.50 -6.22 3.28
N ALA A 588 8.90 -5.70 4.44
CA ALA A 588 10.26 -5.21 4.68
C ALA A 588 11.30 -6.32 4.48
N SER A 589 11.02 -7.51 5.01
CA SER A 589 11.86 -8.70 4.84
C SER A 589 11.95 -9.15 3.38
N PHE A 590 10.83 -9.22 2.66
CA PHE A 590 10.80 -9.62 1.25
C PHE A 590 11.54 -8.63 0.36
N LYS A 591 11.37 -7.32 0.59
CA LYS A 591 12.15 -6.29 -0.12
C LYS A 591 13.65 -6.42 0.14
N SER A 592 14.04 -6.72 1.38
CA SER A 592 15.43 -6.95 1.76
C SER A 592 16.04 -8.19 1.09
N ILE A 593 15.29 -9.30 0.99
CA ILE A 593 15.73 -10.51 0.27
C ILE A 593 15.82 -10.22 -1.23
N LYS A 594 14.77 -9.62 -1.81
CA LYS A 594 14.68 -9.22 -3.22
C LYS A 594 15.88 -8.39 -3.63
N SER A 595 16.16 -7.30 -2.91
CA SER A 595 17.27 -6.38 -3.20
C SER A 595 18.64 -7.06 -3.15
N SER A 596 18.85 -7.96 -2.17
CA SER A 596 20.05 -8.80 -2.10
C SER A 596 20.18 -9.70 -3.34
N HIS A 597 19.09 -10.36 -3.75
CA HIS A 597 19.09 -11.25 -4.89
C HIS A 597 19.28 -10.47 -6.22
N GLU A 598 18.60 -9.33 -6.41
CA GLU A 598 18.82 -8.42 -7.56
C GLU A 598 20.30 -8.04 -7.72
N SER A 599 20.97 -7.69 -6.61
CA SER A 599 22.39 -7.36 -6.64
C SER A 599 23.25 -8.54 -7.10
N ILE A 600 22.96 -9.77 -6.62
CA ILE A 600 23.64 -10.99 -7.05
C ILE A 600 23.41 -11.22 -8.55
N LEU A 601 22.16 -11.15 -9.01
CA LEU A 601 21.77 -11.40 -10.40
C LEU A 601 22.43 -10.43 -11.38
N ILE A 602 22.46 -9.14 -11.05
CA ILE A 602 23.11 -8.14 -11.92
C ILE A 602 24.62 -8.37 -11.98
N ASN A 603 25.26 -8.73 -10.87
CA ASN A 603 26.68 -9.09 -10.85
C ASN A 603 26.97 -10.38 -11.66
N LEU A 604 26.06 -11.36 -11.64
CA LEU A 604 26.15 -12.54 -12.49
C LEU A 604 26.03 -12.19 -13.99
N VAL A 605 25.15 -11.25 -14.35
CA VAL A 605 25.08 -10.76 -15.74
C VAL A 605 26.40 -10.11 -16.16
N VAL A 606 26.99 -9.25 -15.31
CA VAL A 606 28.31 -8.67 -15.59
C VAL A 606 29.37 -9.76 -15.80
N LEU A 607 29.38 -10.79 -14.94
CA LEU A 607 30.28 -11.93 -15.07
C LEU A 607 30.08 -12.66 -16.41
N PHE A 608 28.83 -12.98 -16.77
CA PHE A 608 28.53 -13.72 -18.00
C PHE A 608 28.85 -12.95 -19.28
N VAL A 609 28.68 -11.62 -19.25
CA VAL A 609 29.04 -10.75 -20.39
C VAL A 609 30.55 -10.67 -20.60
N ILE A 610 31.36 -10.91 -19.55
CA ILE A 610 32.83 -11.00 -19.63
C ILE A 610 33.29 -12.37 -20.15
N CYS A 611 32.48 -13.42 -19.94
CA CYS A 611 32.77 -14.78 -20.42
C CYS A 611 32.51 -14.93 -21.93
N GLN A 612 33.12 -15.95 -22.56
CA GLN A 612 32.83 -16.29 -23.94
C GLN A 612 31.40 -16.82 -24.06
N THR A 613 30.54 -16.08 -24.78
CA THR A 613 29.12 -16.42 -24.97
C THR A 613 28.92 -17.81 -25.57
N ASN A 614 28.05 -18.60 -24.96
CA ASN A 614 27.51 -19.85 -25.48
C ASN A 614 26.00 -19.96 -25.17
N ASP A 615 25.33 -20.97 -25.70
CA ASP A 615 23.87 -21.14 -25.55
C ASP A 615 23.44 -21.31 -24.09
N GLU A 616 24.28 -21.93 -23.26
CA GLU A 616 23.99 -22.16 -21.84
C GLU A 616 24.05 -20.86 -21.02
N LEU A 617 25.07 -20.03 -21.25
CA LEU A 617 25.18 -18.68 -20.67
C LEU A 617 24.02 -17.80 -21.12
N LEU A 618 23.64 -17.88 -22.41
CA LEU A 618 22.50 -17.14 -22.94
C LEU A 618 21.19 -17.54 -22.27
N HIS A 619 20.98 -18.84 -22.05
CA HIS A 619 19.82 -19.33 -21.30
C HIS A 619 19.80 -18.83 -19.85
N MET A 620 20.95 -18.84 -19.16
CA MET A 620 21.07 -18.32 -17.80
C MET A 620 20.80 -16.82 -17.73
N ILE A 621 21.34 -16.01 -18.64
CA ILE A 621 21.05 -14.57 -18.70
C ILE A 621 19.56 -14.30 -18.93
N ASN A 622 18.92 -15.03 -19.85
CA ASN A 622 17.49 -14.88 -20.09
C ASN A 622 16.63 -15.31 -18.89
N SER A 623 17.08 -16.32 -18.13
CA SER A 623 16.45 -16.70 -16.86
C SER A 623 16.56 -15.58 -15.82
N ILE A 624 17.73 -14.94 -15.70
CA ILE A 624 17.94 -13.78 -14.84
C ILE A 624 17.00 -12.62 -15.25
N ILE A 625 16.88 -12.31 -16.54
CA ILE A 625 15.97 -11.27 -17.03
C ILE A 625 14.52 -11.54 -16.61
N SER A 626 14.06 -12.80 -16.70
CA SER A 626 12.72 -13.17 -16.25
C SER A 626 12.53 -12.91 -14.75
N ILE A 627 13.52 -13.24 -13.92
CA ILE A 627 13.45 -13.03 -12.47
C ILE A 627 13.42 -11.53 -12.13
N LEU A 628 14.27 -10.73 -12.79
CA LEU A 628 14.30 -9.27 -12.60
C LEU A 628 12.96 -8.62 -12.98
N LYS A 629 12.30 -9.09 -14.05
CA LYS A 629 10.95 -8.63 -14.42
C LYS A 629 9.89 -8.99 -13.38
N ASN A 630 9.98 -10.20 -12.80
CA ASN A 630 9.09 -10.61 -11.72
C ASN A 630 9.30 -9.76 -10.46
N TYR A 631 10.55 -9.37 -10.17
CA TYR A 631 10.85 -8.46 -9.07
C TYR A 631 10.40 -7.02 -9.30
N ASP A 632 10.49 -6.51 -10.53
CA ASP A 632 9.91 -5.21 -10.89
C ASP A 632 8.37 -5.21 -10.71
N LEU A 633 7.72 -6.30 -11.14
CA LEU A 633 6.29 -6.50 -10.89
C LEU A 633 5.98 -6.61 -9.39
N LEU A 634 6.78 -7.37 -8.63
CA LEU A 634 6.60 -7.51 -7.18
C LEU A 634 6.76 -6.18 -6.43
N GLU A 635 7.74 -5.36 -6.82
CA GLU A 635 7.95 -4.04 -6.22
C GLU A 635 6.76 -3.12 -6.53
N LEU A 636 6.23 -3.15 -7.75
CA LEU A 636 4.99 -2.43 -8.11
C LEU A 636 3.80 -2.87 -7.24
N ILE A 637 3.64 -4.19 -7.02
CA ILE A 637 2.57 -4.74 -6.18
C ILE A 637 2.72 -4.30 -4.73
N PHE A 638 3.92 -4.42 -4.14
CA PHE A 638 4.16 -3.98 -2.77
C PHE A 638 3.83 -2.49 -2.58
N ASN A 639 4.23 -1.66 -3.55
CA ASN A 639 4.10 -0.21 -3.49
C ASN A 639 2.70 0.31 -3.86
N THR A 640 1.83 -0.54 -4.39
CA THR A 640 0.44 -0.19 -4.71
C THR A 640 -0.43 -0.45 -3.49
N CYS A 641 -0.83 0.61 -2.78
CA CYS A 641 -1.64 0.50 -1.57
C CYS A 641 -3.03 1.11 -1.78
N PHE A 642 -4.02 0.63 -1.02
CA PHE A 642 -5.39 1.11 -1.09
C PHE A 642 -5.79 1.97 0.11
N ARG A 643 -6.57 3.01 -0.14
CA ARG A 643 -7.32 3.76 0.88
C ARG A 643 -8.76 3.94 0.38
N ASN A 644 -9.73 3.55 1.21
CA ASN A 644 -11.16 3.60 0.86
C ASN A 644 -11.50 2.89 -0.47
N GLY A 645 -10.82 1.77 -0.76
CA GLY A 645 -11.02 1.00 -1.99
C GLY A 645 -10.34 1.54 -3.25
N GLN A 646 -9.77 2.74 -3.20
CA GLN A 646 -9.04 3.38 -4.30
C GLN A 646 -7.53 3.34 -4.06
N ILE A 647 -6.72 3.47 -5.12
CA ILE A 647 -5.26 3.53 -4.96
C ILE A 647 -4.85 4.81 -4.24
N GLU A 648 -4.03 4.66 -3.19
CA GLU A 648 -3.51 5.78 -2.40
C GLU A 648 -2.58 6.65 -3.25
N SER A 649 -2.92 7.94 -3.35
CA SER A 649 -2.17 8.92 -4.14
C SER A 649 -1.86 10.21 -3.40
N GLU A 650 -2.34 10.39 -2.17
CA GLU A 650 -2.23 11.67 -1.44
C GLU A 650 -1.12 11.66 -0.39
N LYS A 651 -1.03 10.62 0.43
CA LYS A 651 -0.11 10.55 1.58
C LYS A 651 0.95 9.46 1.38
N ILE A 652 1.74 9.22 2.43
CA ILE A 652 2.55 8.01 2.54
C ILE A 652 1.61 6.80 2.51
N SER A 653 1.99 5.81 1.71
CA SER A 653 1.20 4.60 1.46
C SER A 653 1.23 3.66 2.66
N ASP A 654 0.06 3.08 2.95
CA ASP A 654 -0.10 2.06 3.97
C ASP A 654 0.21 0.67 3.40
N LEU A 655 1.42 0.17 3.66
CA LEU A 655 1.85 -1.16 3.21
C LEU A 655 1.01 -2.29 3.83
N GLY A 656 0.31 -2.07 4.94
CA GLY A 656 -0.66 -3.01 5.50
C GLY A 656 -1.91 -3.20 4.62
N GLN A 657 -2.14 -2.26 3.70
CA GLN A 657 -3.19 -2.25 2.67
C GLN A 657 -2.63 -2.38 1.24
N SER A 658 -1.41 -2.89 1.12
CA SER A 658 -0.79 -3.21 -0.16
C SER A 658 -1.64 -4.21 -0.97
N LEU A 659 -1.61 -4.08 -2.30
CA LEU A 659 -2.15 -5.03 -3.26
C LEU A 659 -1.58 -6.45 -3.06
N PHE A 660 -0.40 -6.57 -2.46
CA PHE A 660 0.16 -7.87 -2.08
C PHE A 660 -0.76 -8.69 -1.18
N TRP A 661 -1.46 -8.08 -0.24
CA TRP A 661 -2.29 -8.82 0.72
C TRP A 661 -3.51 -9.43 0.04
N ASN A 662 -4.28 -8.59 -0.64
CA ASN A 662 -5.56 -9.01 -1.22
C ASN A 662 -5.38 -9.68 -2.58
N GLY A 663 -4.39 -9.25 -3.38
CA GLY A 663 -4.12 -9.78 -4.72
C GLY A 663 -3.18 -10.97 -4.78
N VAL A 664 -2.46 -11.28 -3.68
CA VAL A 664 -1.55 -12.43 -3.60
C VAL A 664 -1.83 -13.27 -2.36
N VAL A 665 -1.58 -12.76 -1.16
CA VAL A 665 -1.59 -13.59 0.08
C VAL A 665 -2.94 -14.28 0.32
N ASP A 666 -4.06 -13.58 0.09
CA ASP A 666 -5.40 -14.16 0.28
C ASP A 666 -5.78 -15.23 -0.76
N HIS A 667 -5.13 -15.24 -1.93
CA HIS A 667 -5.29 -16.30 -2.93
C HIS A 667 -4.44 -17.55 -2.64
N TYR A 668 -3.44 -17.45 -1.76
CA TYR A 668 -2.52 -18.54 -1.44
C TYR A 668 -2.49 -18.81 0.08
N PRO A 669 -3.42 -19.65 0.61
CA PRO A 669 -3.55 -19.92 2.04
C PRO A 669 -2.26 -20.41 2.72
N LYS A 670 -1.43 -21.14 1.98
CA LYS A 670 -0.14 -21.62 2.48
C LYS A 670 0.87 -20.49 2.71
N LEU A 671 0.94 -19.53 1.79
CA LEU A 671 1.77 -18.33 1.96
C LEU A 671 1.30 -17.54 3.18
N LYS A 672 -0.02 -17.37 3.34
CA LYS A 672 -0.64 -16.73 4.50
C LYS A 672 -0.24 -17.40 5.83
N SER A 673 -0.30 -18.73 5.91
CA SER A 673 0.06 -19.49 7.12
C SER A 673 1.54 -19.36 7.49
N LEU A 674 2.45 -19.40 6.50
CA LEU A 674 3.89 -19.24 6.73
C LEU A 674 4.22 -17.84 7.26
N ILE A 675 3.61 -16.79 6.67
CA ILE A 675 3.75 -15.41 7.14
C ILE A 675 3.19 -15.26 8.56
N ALA A 676 1.99 -15.77 8.82
CA ALA A 676 1.37 -15.74 10.16
C ALA A 676 2.20 -16.48 11.22
N SER A 677 3.01 -17.45 10.80
CA SER A 677 3.91 -18.22 11.67
C SER A 677 5.34 -17.65 11.71
N LEU A 678 5.57 -16.44 11.17
CA LEU A 678 6.87 -15.75 11.10
C LEU A 678 7.97 -16.53 10.36
N LYS A 679 7.61 -17.45 9.46
CA LYS A 679 8.53 -18.21 8.61
C LYS A 679 8.80 -17.47 7.31
N LEU A 680 9.40 -16.28 7.41
CA LEU A 680 9.51 -15.35 6.29
C LEU A 680 10.47 -15.83 5.19
N ASN A 681 11.52 -16.59 5.50
CA ASN A 681 12.41 -17.14 4.48
C ASN A 681 11.65 -18.14 3.60
N ASP A 682 11.03 -19.15 4.22
CA ASP A 682 10.18 -20.15 3.55
C ASP A 682 9.04 -19.50 2.75
N SER A 683 8.46 -18.43 3.29
CA SER A 683 7.42 -17.65 2.61
C SER A 683 7.92 -17.00 1.33
N PHE A 684 9.15 -16.48 1.32
CA PHE A 684 9.76 -15.86 0.16
C PHE A 684 10.13 -16.89 -0.91
N ASP A 685 10.65 -18.05 -0.52
CA ASP A 685 10.91 -19.15 -1.46
C ASP A 685 9.61 -19.63 -2.15
N LEU A 686 8.53 -19.77 -1.37
CA LEU A 686 7.21 -20.09 -1.93
C LEU A 686 6.69 -18.98 -2.86
N LEU A 687 6.87 -17.71 -2.49
CA LEU A 687 6.51 -16.57 -3.32
C LEU A 687 7.27 -16.59 -4.65
N GLY A 688 8.57 -16.95 -4.65
CA GLY A 688 9.36 -17.17 -5.86
C GLY A 688 8.69 -18.13 -6.85
N ASN A 689 8.24 -19.28 -6.36
CA ASN A 689 7.52 -20.27 -7.17
C ASN A 689 6.15 -19.76 -7.64
N ILE A 690 5.43 -19.02 -6.80
CA ILE A 690 4.14 -18.41 -7.17
C ILE A 690 4.33 -17.39 -8.30
N MET A 691 5.34 -16.53 -8.22
CA MET A 691 5.62 -15.50 -9.23
C MET A 691 6.00 -16.08 -10.60
N SER A 692 6.50 -17.31 -10.65
CA SER A 692 6.77 -18.03 -11.89
C SER A 692 5.50 -18.59 -12.55
N ASN A 693 4.38 -18.68 -11.81
CA ASN A 693 3.09 -19.11 -12.35
C ASN A 693 2.38 -17.93 -13.02
N HIS A 694 1.78 -18.18 -14.19
CA HIS A 694 1.00 -17.21 -14.94
C HIS A 694 -0.20 -16.66 -14.13
N GLU A 695 -0.83 -17.49 -13.30
CA GLU A 695 -1.96 -17.08 -12.45
C GLU A 695 -1.64 -15.92 -11.50
N PHE A 696 -0.35 -15.71 -11.18
CA PHE A 696 0.09 -14.61 -10.31
C PHE A 696 -0.35 -13.24 -10.85
N ILE A 697 -0.01 -12.92 -12.11
CA ILE A 697 -0.35 -11.61 -12.68
C ILE A 697 -1.85 -11.50 -12.97
N THR A 698 -2.49 -12.59 -13.38
CA THR A 698 -3.92 -12.67 -13.66
C THR A 698 -4.76 -12.31 -12.44
N ASN A 699 -4.46 -12.90 -11.26
CA ASN A 699 -5.18 -12.60 -10.01
C ASN A 699 -5.06 -11.13 -9.61
N ILE A 700 -3.87 -10.54 -9.78
CA ILE A 700 -3.62 -9.13 -9.45
C ILE A 700 -4.43 -8.20 -10.35
N VAL A 701 -4.45 -8.47 -11.66
CA VAL A 701 -5.20 -7.66 -12.62
C VAL A 701 -6.70 -7.77 -12.37
N ILE A 702 -7.21 -8.96 -12.06
CA ILE A 702 -8.61 -9.18 -11.68
C ILE A 702 -8.96 -8.36 -10.44
N GLU A 703 -8.15 -8.40 -9.40
CA GLU A 703 -8.39 -7.63 -8.18
C GLU A 703 -8.46 -6.12 -8.46
N LEU A 704 -7.58 -5.61 -9.33
CA LEU A 704 -7.60 -4.20 -9.76
C LEU A 704 -8.81 -3.85 -10.64
N ILE A 705 -9.28 -4.77 -11.49
CA ILE A 705 -10.52 -4.59 -12.27
C ILE A 705 -11.72 -4.55 -11.32
N ASN A 706 -11.76 -5.44 -10.34
CA ASN A 706 -12.82 -5.50 -9.33
C ASN A 706 -12.90 -4.22 -8.49
N ARG A 707 -11.77 -3.53 -8.29
CA ARG A 707 -11.67 -2.23 -7.61
C ARG A 707 -11.80 -1.01 -8.52
N GLU A 708 -12.16 -1.21 -9.80
CA GLU A 708 -12.38 -0.15 -10.78
C GLU A 708 -11.15 0.74 -11.05
N GLN A 709 -9.93 0.19 -10.95
CA GLN A 709 -8.67 0.95 -11.12
C GLN A 709 -8.21 1.06 -12.59
N ALA A 710 -9.13 1.47 -13.47
CA ALA A 710 -8.95 1.45 -14.93
C ALA A 710 -7.67 2.15 -15.42
N LYS A 711 -7.47 3.42 -15.04
CA LYS A 711 -6.32 4.22 -15.50
C LYS A 711 -4.98 3.63 -15.05
N PHE A 712 -4.94 3.11 -13.83
CA PHE A 712 -3.74 2.53 -13.24
C PHE A 712 -3.36 1.21 -13.92
N LEU A 713 -4.36 0.35 -14.19
CA LEU A 713 -4.19 -0.88 -14.97
C LEU A 713 -3.60 -0.61 -16.35
N TYR A 714 -4.16 0.37 -17.06
CA TYR A 714 -3.69 0.74 -18.40
C TYR A 714 -2.24 1.21 -18.39
N LYS A 715 -1.86 2.06 -17.41
CA LYS A 715 -0.51 2.61 -17.31
C LYS A 715 0.53 1.54 -16.93
N ASN A 716 0.23 0.70 -15.95
CA ASN A 716 1.27 -0.08 -15.25
C ASN A 716 1.23 -1.60 -15.50
N PHE A 717 0.09 -2.15 -15.96
CA PHE A 717 -0.08 -3.60 -16.10
C PHE A 717 -0.31 -4.06 -17.55
N LEU A 718 -0.87 -3.23 -18.42
CA LEU A 718 -1.18 -3.62 -19.80
C LEU A 718 0.03 -4.18 -20.56
N SER A 719 1.21 -3.56 -20.41
CA SER A 719 2.45 -3.99 -21.05
C SER A 719 3.08 -5.26 -20.45
N LYS A 720 2.57 -5.73 -19.31
CA LYS A 720 3.07 -6.92 -18.60
C LYS A 720 2.24 -8.18 -18.92
N LEU A 721 1.12 -8.04 -19.62
CA LEU A 721 0.26 -9.15 -20.03
C LEU A 721 0.68 -9.72 -21.39
N ASN A 722 0.48 -11.02 -21.58
CA ASN A 722 0.83 -11.73 -22.80
C ASN A 722 -0.41 -12.00 -23.66
N ASP A 723 -0.56 -11.29 -24.78
CA ASP A 723 -1.70 -11.45 -25.71
C ASP A 723 -1.81 -12.85 -26.36
N TYR A 724 -0.76 -13.67 -26.29
CA TYR A 724 -0.82 -15.08 -26.72
C TYR A 724 -1.51 -15.99 -25.70
N ASN A 725 -1.56 -15.60 -24.42
CA ASN A 725 -2.31 -16.31 -23.39
C ASN A 725 -3.76 -15.84 -23.40
N ILE A 726 -4.71 -16.79 -23.35
CA ILE A 726 -6.14 -16.52 -23.54
C ILE A 726 -6.75 -15.76 -22.35
N ASP A 727 -6.31 -16.06 -21.13
CA ASP A 727 -6.78 -15.38 -19.92
C ASP A 727 -6.26 -13.93 -19.92
N ASP A 728 -5.01 -13.72 -20.29
CA ASP A 728 -4.43 -12.39 -20.45
C ASP A 728 -5.11 -11.61 -21.58
N ARG A 729 -5.37 -12.24 -22.73
CA ARG A 729 -6.05 -11.61 -23.86
C ARG A 729 -7.46 -11.13 -23.48
N LEU A 730 -8.19 -11.91 -22.68
CA LEU A 730 -9.45 -11.47 -22.09
C LEU A 730 -9.23 -10.22 -21.22
N LEU A 731 -8.27 -10.24 -20.30
CA LEU A 731 -7.98 -9.12 -19.41
C LEU A 731 -7.51 -7.87 -20.16
N ILE A 732 -6.66 -8.00 -21.19
CA ILE A 732 -6.23 -6.93 -22.09
C ILE A 732 -7.46 -6.28 -22.74
N GLY A 733 -8.38 -7.09 -23.27
CA GLY A 733 -9.63 -6.60 -23.85
C GLY A 733 -10.50 -5.84 -22.85
N LEU A 734 -10.63 -6.35 -21.62
CA LEU A 734 -11.36 -5.67 -20.54
C LEU A 734 -10.68 -4.36 -20.12
N ILE A 735 -9.34 -4.32 -20.03
CA ILE A 735 -8.58 -3.11 -19.73
C ILE A 735 -8.81 -2.04 -20.80
N HIS A 736 -8.79 -2.40 -22.09
CA HIS A 736 -9.12 -1.48 -23.17
C HIS A 736 -10.57 -1.00 -23.13
N LEU A 737 -11.51 -1.87 -22.77
CA LEU A 737 -12.93 -1.53 -22.62
C LEU A 737 -13.15 -0.47 -21.53
N ILE A 738 -12.57 -0.67 -20.34
CA ILE A 738 -12.72 0.26 -19.21
C ILE A 738 -11.89 1.55 -19.37
N ASN A 739 -10.91 1.57 -20.29
CA ASN A 739 -10.09 2.76 -20.62
C ASN A 739 -10.48 3.42 -21.94
N PHE A 740 -11.68 3.15 -22.44
CA PHE A 740 -12.25 3.84 -23.60
C PHE A 740 -11.48 3.68 -24.93
N ASN A 741 -10.94 2.49 -25.21
CA ASN A 741 -10.19 2.18 -26.45
C ASN A 741 -10.98 1.22 -27.38
N PRO A 742 -12.03 1.70 -28.09
CA PRO A 742 -12.99 0.84 -28.78
C PRO A 742 -12.39 -0.02 -29.91
N GLU A 743 -11.40 0.49 -30.64
CA GLU A 743 -10.77 -0.27 -31.74
C GLU A 743 -10.03 -1.52 -31.23
N GLN A 744 -9.32 -1.39 -30.11
CA GLN A 744 -8.61 -2.52 -29.51
C GLN A 744 -9.57 -3.54 -28.91
N VAL A 745 -10.66 -3.08 -28.29
CA VAL A 745 -11.74 -3.97 -27.83
C VAL A 745 -12.27 -4.83 -28.98
N TYR A 746 -12.57 -4.21 -30.13
CA TYR A 746 -13.04 -4.94 -31.30
C TYR A 746 -12.01 -5.95 -31.81
N ASN A 747 -10.76 -5.52 -31.98
CA ASN A 747 -9.70 -6.37 -32.52
C ASN A 747 -9.43 -7.62 -31.65
N ILE A 748 -9.54 -7.48 -30.33
CA ILE A 748 -9.31 -8.58 -29.38
C ILE A 748 -10.48 -9.55 -29.39
N PHE A 749 -11.72 -9.04 -29.29
CA PHE A 749 -12.92 -9.83 -29.04
C PHE A 749 -13.72 -10.26 -30.29
N LYS A 750 -13.36 -9.79 -31.49
CA LYS A 750 -14.07 -10.12 -32.75
C LYS A 750 -14.17 -11.62 -33.07
N GLU A 751 -13.32 -12.46 -32.46
CA GLU A 751 -13.30 -13.90 -32.67
C GLU A 751 -13.62 -14.63 -31.36
N PHE A 752 -14.69 -15.42 -31.34
CA PHE A 752 -15.07 -16.21 -30.16
C PHE A 752 -14.21 -17.47 -29.95
N ALA A 753 -13.75 -18.11 -31.03
CA ALA A 753 -13.09 -19.41 -30.98
C ALA A 753 -11.90 -19.51 -29.98
N PRO A 754 -11.00 -18.52 -29.87
CA PRO A 754 -9.91 -18.56 -28.89
C PRO A 754 -10.41 -18.64 -27.44
N PHE A 755 -11.49 -17.96 -27.10
CA PHE A 755 -11.99 -17.87 -25.72
C PHE A 755 -12.65 -19.16 -25.23
N ARG A 756 -12.92 -20.16 -26.09
CA ARG A 756 -13.48 -21.46 -25.67
C ARG A 756 -12.56 -22.24 -24.73
N GLN A 757 -11.27 -21.89 -24.68
CA GLN A 757 -10.27 -22.52 -23.82
C GLN A 757 -9.95 -21.68 -22.57
N LEU A 758 -10.74 -20.63 -22.29
CA LEU A 758 -10.56 -19.76 -21.12
C LEU A 758 -10.58 -20.61 -19.84
N THR A 759 -9.63 -20.36 -18.93
CA THR A 759 -9.65 -21.02 -17.62
C THR A 759 -10.77 -20.45 -16.76
N LYS A 760 -11.09 -21.09 -15.62
CA LYS A 760 -12.12 -20.58 -14.72
C LYS A 760 -11.59 -19.34 -13.97
N VAL A 761 -12.17 -18.19 -14.29
CA VAL A 761 -11.84 -16.86 -13.79
C VAL A 761 -13.10 -16.26 -13.19
N LYS A 762 -12.95 -15.54 -12.07
CA LYS A 762 -14.04 -14.82 -11.43
C LYS A 762 -13.75 -13.33 -11.42
N ILE A 763 -14.52 -12.58 -12.20
CA ILE A 763 -14.47 -11.11 -12.29
C ILE A 763 -15.75 -10.55 -11.66
N ASN A 764 -15.77 -9.26 -11.34
CA ASN A 764 -16.94 -8.55 -10.79
C ASN A 764 -18.24 -8.80 -11.58
N ASP A 765 -19.36 -8.47 -10.95
CA ASP A 765 -20.70 -8.75 -11.48
C ASP A 765 -20.98 -8.08 -12.82
N THR A 766 -20.26 -7.01 -13.16
CA THR A 766 -20.37 -6.32 -14.46
C THR A 766 -19.96 -7.23 -15.62
N PHE A 767 -18.89 -8.01 -15.43
CA PHE A 767 -18.33 -8.87 -16.49
C PHE A 767 -18.76 -10.33 -16.36
N ASN A 768 -19.33 -10.73 -15.23
CA ASN A 768 -19.79 -12.10 -15.00
C ASN A 768 -20.72 -12.66 -16.11
N PRO A 769 -21.67 -11.90 -16.69
CA PRO A 769 -22.46 -12.39 -17.82
C PRO A 769 -21.61 -12.79 -19.05
N LEU A 770 -20.59 -11.98 -19.38
CA LEU A 770 -19.68 -12.27 -20.50
C LEU A 770 -18.89 -13.55 -20.24
N ILE A 771 -18.34 -13.68 -19.04
CA ILE A 771 -17.58 -14.85 -18.62
C ILE A 771 -18.46 -16.10 -18.66
N GLN A 772 -19.72 -16.01 -18.20
CA GLN A 772 -20.62 -17.16 -18.26
C GLN A 772 -21.01 -17.56 -19.67
N ALA A 773 -21.21 -16.59 -20.58
CA ALA A 773 -21.48 -16.90 -21.99
C ALA A 773 -20.31 -17.66 -22.64
N ILE A 774 -19.07 -17.33 -22.26
CA ILE A 774 -17.87 -18.06 -22.70
C ILE A 774 -17.86 -19.50 -22.17
N TYR A 775 -18.08 -19.71 -20.87
CA TYR A 775 -18.09 -21.06 -20.28
C TYR A 775 -19.25 -21.94 -20.73
N ASP A 776 -20.42 -21.35 -20.92
CA ASP A 776 -21.58 -22.04 -21.48
C ASP A 776 -21.43 -22.29 -23.00
N ASN A 777 -20.34 -21.80 -23.61
CA ASN A 777 -20.06 -21.88 -25.05
C ASN A 777 -21.18 -21.29 -25.92
N LYS A 778 -21.80 -20.20 -25.46
CA LYS A 778 -22.90 -19.49 -26.14
C LYS A 778 -22.37 -18.31 -26.94
N GLU A 779 -21.94 -18.60 -28.16
CA GLU A 779 -21.28 -17.63 -29.05
C GLU A 779 -22.14 -16.40 -29.39
N SER A 780 -23.44 -16.57 -29.62
CA SER A 780 -24.32 -15.42 -29.90
C SER A 780 -24.54 -14.53 -28.68
N ASP A 781 -24.68 -15.13 -27.48
CA ASP A 781 -24.79 -14.37 -26.23
C ASP A 781 -23.49 -13.64 -25.89
N TYR A 782 -22.34 -14.24 -26.18
CA TYR A 782 -21.03 -13.60 -26.04
C TYR A 782 -20.96 -12.28 -26.82
N TYR A 783 -21.31 -12.30 -28.11
CA TYR A 783 -21.29 -11.10 -28.94
C TYR A 783 -22.35 -10.08 -28.51
N HIS A 784 -23.56 -10.53 -28.15
CA HIS A 784 -24.61 -9.65 -27.65
C HIS A 784 -24.20 -8.92 -26.36
N ILE A 785 -23.59 -9.65 -25.40
CA ILE A 785 -23.13 -9.05 -24.14
C ILE A 785 -21.98 -8.07 -24.40
N LEU A 786 -21.05 -8.36 -25.31
CA LEU A 786 -20.02 -7.41 -25.72
C LEU A 786 -20.61 -6.12 -26.31
N ALA A 787 -21.65 -6.24 -27.13
CA ALA A 787 -22.36 -5.08 -27.65
C ALA A 787 -22.99 -4.25 -26.53
N GLN A 788 -23.67 -4.88 -25.57
CA GLN A 788 -24.22 -4.21 -24.39
C GLN A 788 -23.14 -3.50 -23.56
N LEU A 789 -22.00 -4.14 -23.33
CA LEU A 789 -20.88 -3.56 -22.61
C LEU A 789 -20.30 -2.33 -23.34
N CYS A 790 -20.13 -2.39 -24.66
CA CYS A 790 -19.70 -1.25 -25.47
C CYS A 790 -20.72 -0.10 -25.45
N GLN A 791 -22.02 -0.40 -25.51
CA GLN A 791 -23.07 0.62 -25.37
C GLN A 791 -23.02 1.30 -24.01
N ALA A 792 -22.88 0.53 -22.93
CA ALA A 792 -22.75 1.06 -21.57
C ALA A 792 -21.55 2.01 -21.46
N GLN A 793 -20.41 1.66 -22.07
CA GLN A 793 -19.23 2.55 -22.10
C GLN A 793 -19.42 3.80 -22.94
N SER A 794 -20.20 3.74 -24.03
CA SER A 794 -20.45 4.91 -24.89
C SER A 794 -21.14 6.07 -24.16
N THR A 795 -21.86 5.79 -23.07
CA THR A 795 -22.53 6.81 -22.24
C THR A 795 -21.58 7.51 -21.25
N LYS A 796 -20.43 6.90 -20.94
CA LYS A 796 -19.49 7.40 -19.93
C LYS A 796 -18.43 8.35 -20.47
N ASN A 797 -18.19 8.35 -21.78
CA ASN A 797 -17.22 9.24 -22.42
C ASN A 797 -17.72 9.74 -23.78
N SER A 798 -17.92 11.05 -23.90
CA SER A 798 -18.47 11.67 -25.10
C SER A 798 -17.53 11.63 -26.30
N SER A 799 -16.20 11.58 -26.09
CA SER A 799 -15.22 11.65 -27.18
C SER A 799 -15.14 10.36 -28.01
N THR A 800 -15.40 9.21 -27.39
CA THR A 800 -15.36 7.88 -28.03
C THR A 800 -16.74 7.24 -28.16
N SER A 801 -17.80 7.98 -27.82
CA SER A 801 -19.18 7.47 -27.82
C SER A 801 -19.57 6.87 -29.18
N THR A 802 -19.40 7.62 -30.27
CA THR A 802 -19.76 7.17 -31.62
C THR A 802 -18.99 5.92 -32.06
N THR A 803 -17.69 5.84 -31.75
CA THR A 803 -16.87 4.68 -32.12
C THR A 803 -17.20 3.45 -31.30
N PHE A 804 -17.53 3.59 -30.01
CA PHE A 804 -18.06 2.49 -29.20
C PHE A 804 -19.40 1.98 -29.73
N ILE A 805 -20.29 2.87 -30.16
CA ILE A 805 -21.58 2.47 -30.72
C ILE A 805 -21.38 1.72 -32.05
N GLN A 806 -20.44 2.15 -32.89
CA GLN A 806 -20.07 1.43 -34.11
C GLN A 806 -19.48 0.04 -33.82
N VAL A 807 -18.66 -0.09 -32.78
CA VAL A 807 -18.12 -1.40 -32.36
C VAL A 807 -19.22 -2.30 -31.79
N ALA A 808 -20.13 -1.75 -30.97
CA ALA A 808 -21.28 -2.48 -30.45
C ALA A 808 -22.15 -3.03 -31.58
N LEU A 809 -22.39 -2.23 -32.62
CA LEU A 809 -23.13 -2.65 -33.81
C LEU A 809 -22.46 -3.83 -34.53
N LYS A 810 -21.12 -3.81 -34.67
CA LYS A 810 -20.39 -4.93 -35.30
C LYS A 810 -20.53 -6.22 -34.50
N PHE A 811 -20.43 -6.17 -33.18
CA PHE A 811 -20.65 -7.35 -32.35
C PHE A 811 -22.09 -7.84 -32.44
N GLU A 812 -23.08 -6.96 -32.42
CA GLU A 812 -24.49 -7.36 -32.54
C GLU A 812 -24.79 -8.05 -33.88
N LEU A 813 -24.19 -7.57 -34.97
CA LEU A 813 -24.28 -8.24 -36.28
C LEU A 813 -23.65 -9.64 -36.25
N ALA A 814 -22.51 -9.81 -35.58
CA ALA A 814 -21.90 -11.13 -35.40
C ALA A 814 -22.77 -12.08 -34.54
N ALA A 815 -23.50 -11.55 -33.55
CA ALA A 815 -24.47 -12.33 -32.78
C ALA A 815 -25.58 -12.89 -33.68
N ILE A 816 -26.11 -12.05 -34.58
CA ILE A 816 -27.15 -12.42 -35.56
C ILE A 816 -26.66 -13.45 -36.58
N GLU A 817 -25.42 -13.32 -37.07
CA GLU A 817 -24.81 -14.30 -37.97
C GLU A 817 -24.73 -15.69 -37.34
N THR A 818 -24.64 -15.75 -36.01
CA THR A 818 -24.53 -16.99 -35.24
C THR A 818 -25.89 -17.56 -34.86
N SER A 819 -26.85 -16.73 -34.44
CA SER A 819 -28.22 -17.18 -34.16
C SER A 819 -29.27 -16.09 -34.40
N SER A 820 -30.41 -16.51 -34.95
CA SER A 820 -31.53 -15.61 -35.27
C SER A 820 -32.44 -15.42 -34.04
N ASN A 821 -32.04 -14.55 -33.11
CA ASN A 821 -32.86 -14.12 -31.97
C ASN A 821 -33.43 -12.71 -32.21
N ASN A 822 -34.73 -12.54 -32.00
CA ASN A 822 -35.43 -11.25 -32.16
C ASN A 822 -34.83 -10.15 -31.27
N ASP A 823 -34.34 -10.49 -30.08
CA ASP A 823 -33.73 -9.54 -29.14
C ASP A 823 -32.47 -8.90 -29.71
N TYR A 824 -31.70 -9.62 -30.55
CA TYR A 824 -30.50 -9.06 -31.17
C TYR A 824 -30.85 -8.07 -32.28
N TYR A 825 -31.88 -8.37 -33.08
CA TYR A 825 -32.38 -7.44 -34.09
C TYR A 825 -32.97 -6.17 -33.47
N LEU A 826 -33.62 -6.29 -32.30
CA LEU A 826 -34.06 -5.14 -31.51
C LEU A 826 -32.87 -4.26 -31.08
N ASN A 827 -31.78 -4.87 -30.63
CA ASN A 827 -30.58 -4.13 -30.25
C ASN A 827 -29.91 -3.46 -31.46
N VAL A 828 -29.79 -4.15 -32.61
CA VAL A 828 -29.32 -3.53 -33.87
C VAL A 828 -30.17 -2.32 -34.25
N PHE A 829 -31.50 -2.43 -34.14
CA PHE A 829 -32.40 -1.32 -34.44
C PHE A 829 -32.06 -0.08 -33.60
N ASP A 830 -31.95 -0.25 -32.28
CA ASP A 830 -31.70 0.86 -31.37
C ASP A 830 -30.29 1.47 -31.55
N VAL A 831 -29.28 0.63 -31.73
CA VAL A 831 -27.88 1.04 -31.95
C VAL A 831 -27.73 1.73 -33.29
N ALA A 832 -28.21 1.14 -34.38
CA ALA A 832 -28.11 1.72 -35.72
C ALA A 832 -28.89 3.05 -35.81
N LEU A 833 -30.06 3.12 -35.17
CA LEU A 833 -30.82 4.36 -35.07
C LEU A 833 -30.03 5.45 -34.33
N SER A 834 -29.24 5.08 -33.32
CA SER A 834 -28.45 6.03 -32.54
C SER A 834 -27.34 6.73 -33.33
N ILE A 835 -26.76 6.06 -34.33
CA ILE A 835 -25.74 6.61 -35.25
C ILE A 835 -26.30 7.01 -36.62
N SER A 836 -27.63 7.04 -36.75
CA SER A 836 -28.33 7.39 -38.00
C SER A 836 -27.97 6.47 -39.19
N ASP A 837 -27.65 5.19 -38.94
CA ASP A 837 -27.50 4.16 -39.97
C ASP A 837 -28.87 3.55 -40.32
N TYR A 838 -29.61 4.29 -41.13
CA TYR A 838 -30.96 3.92 -41.53
C TYR A 838 -31.05 2.68 -42.42
N SER A 839 -29.92 2.21 -42.96
CA SER A 839 -29.87 0.99 -43.78
C SER A 839 -30.03 -0.25 -42.91
N LEU A 840 -29.30 -0.32 -41.80
CA LEU A 840 -29.37 -1.42 -40.82
C LEU A 840 -30.65 -1.36 -39.99
N VAL A 841 -31.15 -0.16 -39.70
CA VAL A 841 -32.49 0.01 -39.12
C VAL A 841 -33.56 -0.64 -40.01
N ALA A 842 -33.49 -0.42 -41.33
CA ALA A 842 -34.45 -1.03 -42.25
C ALA A 842 -34.35 -2.57 -42.29
N GLN A 843 -33.12 -3.10 -42.20
CA GLN A 843 -32.86 -4.54 -42.24
C GLN A 843 -33.29 -5.28 -40.97
N SER A 844 -33.35 -4.60 -39.81
CA SER A 844 -33.76 -5.20 -38.53
C SER A 844 -35.29 -5.27 -38.35
N LEU A 845 -36.04 -4.35 -38.96
CA LEU A 845 -37.51 -4.27 -38.82
C LEU A 845 -38.28 -5.59 -39.07
N PRO A 846 -37.97 -6.40 -40.10
CA PRO A 846 -38.74 -7.63 -40.37
C PRO A 846 -38.73 -8.65 -39.23
N TYR A 847 -37.76 -8.56 -38.32
CA TYR A 847 -37.54 -9.51 -37.22
C TYR A 847 -38.09 -9.01 -35.88
N ILE A 848 -38.70 -7.83 -35.84
CA ILE A 848 -39.29 -7.24 -34.64
C ILE A 848 -40.77 -7.61 -34.55
N SER A 849 -41.17 -8.27 -33.46
CA SER A 849 -42.55 -8.75 -33.28
C SER A 849 -43.57 -7.66 -32.94
N ASP A 850 -43.21 -6.60 -32.20
CA ASP A 850 -44.08 -5.44 -31.92
C ASP A 850 -43.51 -4.16 -32.54
N LEU A 851 -43.83 -3.92 -33.81
CA LEU A 851 -43.24 -2.86 -34.64
C LEU A 851 -43.71 -1.43 -34.33
N LYS A 852 -44.91 -1.24 -33.76
CA LYS A 852 -45.53 0.09 -33.59
C LYS A 852 -44.66 1.07 -32.76
N PRO A 853 -44.17 0.72 -31.56
CA PRO A 853 -43.36 1.64 -30.75
C PRO A 853 -42.03 2.00 -31.43
N TYR A 854 -41.37 1.03 -32.07
CA TYR A 854 -40.08 1.24 -32.73
C TYR A 854 -40.20 2.09 -34.00
N LEU A 855 -41.21 1.83 -34.84
CA LEU A 855 -41.48 2.68 -36.01
C LEU A 855 -41.85 4.10 -35.59
N THR A 856 -42.61 4.26 -34.49
CA THR A 856 -42.88 5.59 -33.92
C THR A 856 -41.58 6.31 -33.54
N LYS A 857 -40.67 5.60 -32.85
CA LYS A 857 -39.34 6.12 -32.46
C LYS A 857 -38.50 6.52 -33.68
N LEU A 858 -38.44 5.68 -34.72
CA LEU A 858 -37.75 5.96 -35.98
C LEU A 858 -38.32 7.18 -36.70
N ILE A 859 -39.64 7.22 -36.92
CA ILE A 859 -40.32 8.31 -37.65
C ILE A 859 -40.12 9.64 -36.91
N THR A 860 -40.28 9.64 -35.58
CA THR A 860 -40.01 10.81 -34.75
C THR A 860 -38.60 11.33 -34.95
N ARG A 861 -37.60 10.43 -34.95
CA ARG A 861 -36.20 10.79 -35.17
C ARG A 861 -35.95 11.33 -36.58
N LEU A 862 -36.45 10.65 -37.61
CA LEU A 862 -36.32 11.09 -39.00
C LEU A 862 -36.94 12.47 -39.24
N ILE A 863 -38.07 12.78 -38.61
CA ILE A 863 -38.68 14.12 -38.68
C ILE A 863 -37.78 15.15 -38.00
N SER A 864 -37.29 14.85 -36.79
CA SER A 864 -36.41 15.76 -36.04
C SER A 864 -35.09 16.06 -36.77
N GLU A 865 -34.53 15.05 -37.47
CA GLU A 865 -33.30 15.18 -38.27
C GLU A 865 -33.56 15.67 -39.70
N LYS A 866 -34.82 15.96 -40.07
CA LYS A 866 -35.25 16.36 -41.44
C LYS A 866 -34.89 15.35 -42.53
N ARG A 867 -34.92 14.06 -42.20
CA ARG A 867 -34.59 12.92 -43.09
C ARG A 867 -35.80 12.01 -43.38
N ILE A 868 -37.02 12.49 -43.18
CA ILE A 868 -38.24 11.69 -43.36
C ILE A 868 -38.39 11.13 -44.78
N SER A 869 -37.74 11.71 -45.79
CA SER A 869 -37.70 11.19 -47.17
C SER A 869 -37.16 9.75 -47.28
N ILE A 870 -36.42 9.25 -46.28
CA ILE A 870 -35.83 7.90 -46.26
C ILE A 870 -36.89 6.80 -46.29
N ILE A 871 -38.06 7.00 -45.68
CA ILE A 871 -39.12 5.99 -45.68
C ILE A 871 -39.93 5.97 -46.99
N PHE A 872 -39.84 7.01 -47.82
CA PHE A 872 -40.62 7.14 -49.05
C PHE A 872 -39.97 6.39 -50.24
N PRO A 873 -40.76 5.76 -51.11
CA PRO A 873 -40.26 5.21 -52.38
C PRO A 873 -39.63 6.29 -53.27
N PRO A 874 -38.60 5.95 -54.08
CA PRO A 874 -38.00 4.63 -54.31
C PRO A 874 -36.91 4.24 -53.30
N ASN A 875 -36.71 5.02 -52.22
CA ASN A 875 -35.47 4.96 -51.43
C ASN A 875 -35.30 3.69 -50.59
N ASN A 876 -36.39 3.03 -50.15
CA ASN A 876 -36.28 1.78 -49.40
C ASN A 876 -37.59 0.96 -49.42
N GLN A 877 -37.59 -0.19 -50.09
CA GLN A 877 -38.75 -1.08 -50.20
C GLN A 877 -39.13 -1.78 -48.88
N SER A 878 -38.29 -1.75 -47.85
CA SER A 878 -38.55 -2.48 -46.60
C SER A 878 -39.73 -1.88 -45.79
N TYR A 879 -39.97 -0.57 -45.90
CA TYR A 879 -41.05 0.13 -45.18
C TYR A 879 -42.43 -0.04 -45.83
N VAL A 880 -42.44 -0.49 -47.09
CA VAL A 880 -43.65 -0.77 -47.88
C VAL A 880 -44.54 -1.81 -47.20
N GLY A 881 -43.94 -2.86 -46.62
CA GLY A 881 -44.67 -3.93 -45.92
C GLY A 881 -45.50 -3.44 -44.73
N HIS A 882 -45.24 -2.22 -44.23
CA HIS A 882 -45.86 -1.66 -43.02
C HIS A 882 -46.64 -0.36 -43.29
N PHE A 883 -47.10 -0.14 -44.53
CA PHE A 883 -47.73 1.12 -44.95
C PHE A 883 -48.87 1.62 -44.06
N LYS A 884 -49.83 0.75 -43.71
CA LYS A 884 -50.96 1.12 -42.83
C LYS A 884 -50.53 1.49 -41.41
N LEU A 885 -49.45 0.88 -40.92
CA LEU A 885 -48.92 1.15 -39.59
C LEU A 885 -48.22 2.51 -39.55
N ILE A 886 -47.38 2.81 -40.55
CA ILE A 886 -46.73 4.12 -40.72
C ILE A 886 -47.77 5.22 -40.91
N ASP A 887 -48.80 4.96 -41.74
CA ASP A 887 -49.93 5.88 -41.93
C ASP A 887 -50.62 6.21 -40.61
N GLY A 888 -50.94 5.18 -39.81
CA GLY A 888 -51.53 5.34 -38.49
C GLY A 888 -50.63 6.12 -37.52
N ILE A 889 -49.32 5.89 -37.52
CA ILE A 889 -48.37 6.61 -36.68
C ILE A 889 -48.30 8.09 -37.07
N LEU A 890 -48.15 8.40 -38.36
CA LEU A 890 -48.12 9.78 -38.85
C LEU A 890 -49.42 10.52 -38.53
N LEU A 891 -50.57 9.84 -38.67
CA LEU A 891 -51.88 10.38 -38.29
C LEU A 891 -52.00 10.60 -36.77
N ASP A 892 -51.57 9.65 -35.94
CA ASP A 892 -51.56 9.76 -34.48
C ASP A 892 -50.69 10.97 -34.05
N MET A 893 -49.47 11.08 -34.60
CA MET A 893 -48.56 12.21 -34.34
C MET A 893 -49.18 13.55 -34.78
N ALA A 894 -49.75 13.61 -35.99
CA ALA A 894 -50.38 14.81 -36.54
C ALA A 894 -51.62 15.25 -35.75
N ASN A 895 -52.35 14.31 -35.13
CA ASN A 895 -53.51 14.58 -34.29
C ASN A 895 -53.15 15.00 -32.86
N GLN A 896 -51.97 14.63 -32.36
CA GLN A 896 -51.51 14.96 -31.02
C GLN A 896 -50.70 16.26 -30.97
N GLU A 897 -50.12 16.71 -32.09
CA GLU A 897 -49.35 17.95 -32.18
C GLU A 897 -50.25 19.19 -32.05
N ASN A 898 -49.94 20.10 -31.11
CA ASN A 898 -50.75 21.28 -30.84
C ASN A 898 -50.23 22.54 -31.55
N ASP A 899 -48.94 22.59 -31.91
CA ASP A 899 -48.39 23.69 -32.68
C ASP A 899 -48.87 23.62 -34.14
N MET A 900 -49.50 24.68 -34.64
CA MET A 900 -50.11 24.69 -35.96
C MET A 900 -49.07 24.49 -37.09
N VAL A 901 -47.84 25.02 -36.93
CA VAL A 901 -46.74 24.85 -37.92
C VAL A 901 -46.30 23.39 -38.00
N SER A 902 -46.04 22.79 -36.84
CA SER A 902 -45.56 21.42 -36.73
C SER A 902 -46.64 20.42 -37.13
N ALA A 903 -47.90 20.67 -36.74
CA ALA A 903 -49.04 19.87 -37.15
C ALA A 903 -49.24 19.90 -38.66
N LEU A 904 -49.21 21.08 -39.29
CA LEU A 904 -49.31 21.18 -40.76
C LEU A 904 -48.23 20.34 -41.45
N ARG A 905 -46.98 20.42 -41.00
CA ARG A 905 -45.88 19.61 -41.56
C ARG A 905 -46.12 18.10 -41.43
N LEU A 906 -46.65 17.64 -40.30
CA LEU A 906 -46.98 16.21 -40.11
C LEU A 906 -48.11 15.77 -41.05
N TYR A 907 -49.13 16.62 -41.23
CA TYR A 907 -50.20 16.38 -42.20
C TYR A 907 -49.72 16.44 -43.65
N GLU A 908 -48.74 17.29 -43.98
CA GLU A 908 -48.06 17.32 -45.28
C GLU A 908 -47.25 16.02 -45.52
N TYR A 909 -46.54 15.50 -44.51
CA TYR A 909 -45.86 14.20 -44.62
C TYR A 909 -46.86 13.06 -44.81
N LEU A 910 -47.98 13.07 -44.09
CA LEU A 910 -49.07 12.09 -44.25
C LEU A 910 -49.73 12.20 -45.64
N TYR A 911 -49.94 13.43 -46.13
CA TYR A 911 -50.41 13.68 -47.49
C TYR A 911 -49.46 13.07 -48.52
N SER A 912 -48.16 13.35 -48.43
CA SER A 912 -47.16 12.78 -49.33
C SER A 912 -47.11 11.27 -49.22
N TRP A 913 -47.28 10.69 -48.03
CA TRP A 913 -47.22 9.24 -47.80
C TRP A 913 -48.33 8.52 -48.54
N ARG A 914 -49.56 9.03 -48.40
CA ARG A 914 -50.75 8.51 -49.08
C ARG A 914 -50.73 8.78 -50.58
N LEU A 915 -50.25 9.96 -51.01
CA LEU A 915 -50.21 10.36 -52.41
C LEU A 915 -49.22 9.53 -53.23
N LEU A 916 -48.03 9.28 -52.69
CA LEU A 916 -46.96 8.59 -53.41
C LEU A 916 -47.21 7.08 -53.48
N GLY A 917 -47.80 6.46 -52.46
CA GLY A 917 -48.19 5.06 -52.46
C GLY A 917 -47.04 4.07 -52.71
N ILE A 918 -47.35 2.77 -52.74
CA ILE A 918 -46.40 1.67 -52.97
C ILE A 918 -46.35 1.25 -54.45
N SER A 919 -47.47 1.42 -55.14
CA SER A 919 -47.74 1.15 -56.55
C SER A 919 -48.86 2.10 -57.01
N GLU A 920 -49.11 2.21 -58.31
CA GLU A 920 -50.27 2.97 -58.82
C GLU A 920 -51.60 2.52 -58.17
N ASP A 921 -51.68 1.25 -57.73
CA ASP A 921 -52.85 0.67 -57.05
C ASP A 921 -52.98 1.02 -55.56
N LEU A 922 -51.92 1.51 -54.91
CA LEU A 922 -51.89 1.85 -53.47
C LEU A 922 -51.75 3.35 -53.19
N ALA A 923 -51.61 4.18 -54.22
CA ALA A 923 -51.63 5.65 -54.11
C ALA A 923 -53.06 6.13 -53.83
N ASP A 924 -53.36 6.42 -52.57
CA ASP A 924 -54.67 6.93 -52.16
C ASP A 924 -54.74 8.45 -52.32
N LYS A 925 -54.94 8.90 -53.56
CA LYS A 925 -55.11 10.31 -53.90
C LYS A 925 -56.22 10.97 -53.08
N ARG A 926 -57.30 10.24 -52.74
CA ARG A 926 -58.41 10.74 -51.91
C ARG A 926 -57.99 10.81 -50.45
N GLY A 927 -57.45 9.74 -49.87
CA GLY A 927 -56.96 9.71 -48.50
C GLY A 927 -55.84 10.73 -48.22
N ALA A 928 -55.02 11.05 -49.22
CA ALA A 928 -54.01 12.09 -49.15
C ALA A 928 -54.66 13.46 -48.90
N ILE A 929 -55.58 13.89 -49.75
CA ILE A 929 -56.28 15.18 -49.55
C ILE A 929 -57.19 15.17 -48.32
N GLU A 930 -57.68 14.01 -47.87
CA GLU A 930 -58.39 13.88 -46.60
C GLU A 930 -57.50 14.18 -45.39
N SER A 931 -56.19 13.89 -45.44
CA SER A 931 -55.28 14.26 -44.34
C SER A 931 -55.11 15.78 -44.24
N LEU A 932 -54.91 16.46 -45.37
CA LEU A 932 -54.86 17.92 -45.43
C LEU A 932 -56.18 18.57 -45.00
N TYR A 933 -57.31 17.97 -45.38
CA TYR A 933 -58.62 18.43 -44.97
C TYR A 933 -58.88 18.22 -43.46
N ALA A 934 -58.30 17.17 -42.86
CA ALA A 934 -58.34 16.94 -41.42
C ALA A 934 -57.58 18.03 -40.64
N PHE A 935 -56.41 18.47 -41.13
CA PHE A 935 -55.70 19.63 -40.56
C PHE A 935 -56.58 20.88 -40.50
N ILE A 936 -57.22 21.22 -41.63
CA ILE A 936 -58.07 22.42 -41.71
C ILE A 936 -59.23 22.32 -40.72
N ASN A 937 -59.91 21.17 -40.66
CA ASN A 937 -61.03 20.98 -39.76
C ASN A 937 -60.62 21.06 -38.29
N ARG A 938 -59.43 20.58 -37.95
CA ARG A 938 -58.92 20.60 -36.57
C ARG A 938 -58.65 22.03 -36.09
N PHE A 939 -58.09 22.88 -36.95
CA PHE A 939 -57.67 24.23 -36.59
C PHE A 939 -58.62 25.35 -37.05
N LYS A 940 -59.78 24.98 -37.62
CA LYS A 940 -60.78 25.93 -38.17
C LYS A 940 -61.25 26.97 -37.15
N ASP A 941 -61.36 26.57 -35.88
CA ASP A 941 -61.88 27.42 -34.80
C ASP A 941 -60.76 28.03 -33.93
N SER A 942 -59.49 27.86 -34.30
CA SER A 942 -58.32 28.18 -33.46
C SER A 942 -57.84 29.64 -33.50
N GLY A 943 -58.68 30.60 -33.88
CA GLY A 943 -58.28 32.03 -33.89
C GLY A 943 -57.11 32.31 -34.85
N VAL A 944 -57.29 31.96 -36.12
CA VAL A 944 -56.24 31.92 -37.14
C VAL A 944 -55.95 33.32 -37.75
N ASP A 945 -54.67 33.73 -37.76
CA ASP A 945 -54.22 35.00 -38.33
C ASP A 945 -54.25 35.02 -39.88
N ALA A 946 -54.01 36.20 -40.49
CA ALA A 946 -54.05 36.37 -41.94
C ALA A 946 -53.02 35.50 -42.69
N LYS A 947 -51.83 35.27 -42.12
CA LYS A 947 -50.77 34.44 -42.71
C LYS A 947 -51.21 32.99 -42.79
N TRP A 948 -51.83 32.48 -41.73
CA TRP A 948 -52.34 31.13 -41.68
C TRP A 948 -53.62 30.94 -42.49
N ARG A 949 -54.49 31.95 -42.60
CA ARG A 949 -55.62 31.96 -43.54
C ARG A 949 -55.14 31.77 -44.98
N LEU A 950 -54.08 32.48 -45.38
CA LEU A 950 -53.45 32.28 -46.69
C LEU A 950 -52.92 30.85 -46.85
N LYS A 951 -52.25 30.30 -45.84
CA LYS A 951 -51.76 28.91 -45.88
C LYS A 951 -52.89 27.88 -45.99
N ILE A 952 -54.00 28.07 -45.27
CA ILE A 952 -55.19 27.22 -45.37
C ILE A 952 -55.80 27.28 -46.78
N LEU A 953 -55.85 28.47 -47.40
CA LEU A 953 -56.29 28.63 -48.79
C LEU A 953 -55.37 27.91 -49.78
N GLU A 954 -54.05 27.93 -49.58
CA GLU A 954 -53.11 27.12 -50.37
C GLU A 954 -53.41 25.62 -50.23
N VAL A 955 -53.67 25.14 -49.01
CA VAL A 955 -54.02 23.74 -48.74
C VAL A 955 -55.35 23.36 -49.42
N TYR A 956 -56.38 24.21 -49.35
CA TYR A 956 -57.63 24.01 -50.10
C TYR A 956 -57.41 23.96 -51.61
N MET A 957 -56.54 24.80 -52.16
CA MET A 957 -56.20 24.76 -53.59
C MET A 957 -55.53 23.45 -53.98
N ILE A 958 -54.64 22.91 -53.13
CA ILE A 958 -54.06 21.57 -53.33
C ILE A 958 -55.17 20.51 -53.35
N ILE A 959 -56.09 20.54 -52.37
CA ILE A 959 -57.23 19.62 -52.28
C ILE A 959 -58.10 19.68 -53.55
N LEU A 960 -58.49 20.87 -53.98
CA LEU A 960 -59.33 21.09 -55.16
C LEU A 960 -58.66 20.64 -56.45
N ASN A 961 -57.35 20.87 -56.59
CA ASN A 961 -56.59 20.44 -57.77
C ASN A 961 -56.51 18.92 -57.87
N VAL A 962 -56.30 18.22 -56.76
CA VAL A 962 -56.27 16.75 -56.76
C VAL A 962 -57.68 16.17 -56.96
N LEU A 963 -58.73 16.74 -56.33
CA LEU A 963 -60.11 16.30 -56.55
C LEU A 963 -60.52 16.39 -58.03
N LYS A 964 -60.16 17.46 -58.73
CA LYS A 964 -60.41 17.60 -60.18
C LYS A 964 -59.70 16.54 -61.02
N GLY A 965 -58.61 15.96 -60.51
CA GLY A 965 -57.88 14.88 -61.16
C GLY A 965 -58.47 13.49 -60.91
N LEU A 966 -59.51 13.36 -60.08
CA LEU A 966 -60.27 12.13 -59.85
C LEU A 966 -61.48 12.07 -60.79
N GLY A 967 -61.92 10.85 -61.15
CA GLY A 967 -63.10 10.66 -61.99
C GLY A 967 -64.37 11.26 -61.36
N ASP A 968 -65.35 11.67 -62.17
CA ASP A 968 -66.52 12.45 -61.69
C ASP A 968 -67.32 11.78 -60.55
N GLY A 969 -67.34 10.44 -60.46
CA GLY A 969 -67.98 9.69 -59.37
C GLY A 969 -67.16 9.60 -58.08
N GLU A 970 -65.93 10.11 -58.10
CA GLU A 970 -64.93 9.95 -57.04
C GLU A 970 -64.54 11.27 -56.35
N GLN A 971 -65.15 12.37 -56.78
CA GLN A 971 -64.91 13.75 -56.36
C GLN A 971 -65.56 14.11 -55.00
N TRP A 972 -65.18 13.37 -53.96
CA TRP A 972 -65.68 13.58 -52.61
C TRP A 972 -64.63 13.19 -51.56
N LEU A 973 -64.80 13.72 -50.34
CA LEU A 973 -63.97 13.49 -49.15
C LEU A 973 -64.82 12.99 -47.99
N LEU A 974 -64.21 12.23 -47.07
CA LEU A 974 -64.80 11.92 -45.77
C LEU A 974 -64.30 12.88 -44.69
N LYS A 975 -65.22 13.63 -44.10
CA LYS A 975 -64.97 14.35 -42.85
C LYS A 975 -65.10 13.38 -41.67
N GLN A 976 -63.99 13.17 -40.97
CA GLN A 976 -63.97 12.39 -39.73
C GLN A 976 -64.29 13.28 -38.52
N GLY A 977 -65.23 12.84 -37.68
CA GLY A 977 -65.76 13.53 -36.49
C GLY A 977 -66.73 12.59 -35.75
N VAL A 978 -67.59 13.12 -34.85
CA VAL A 978 -68.59 12.30 -34.11
C VAL A 978 -69.54 11.52 -35.04
N ARG A 979 -69.73 11.98 -36.29
CA ARG A 979 -70.37 11.23 -37.39
C ARG A 979 -69.56 11.41 -38.68
N ARG A 980 -69.33 10.33 -39.43
CA ARG A 980 -68.72 10.37 -40.77
C ARG A 980 -69.67 11.06 -41.75
N ARG A 981 -69.21 12.13 -42.42
CA ARG A 981 -69.98 12.88 -43.43
C ARG A 981 -69.20 12.96 -44.73
N VAL A 982 -69.88 12.69 -45.84
CA VAL A 982 -69.33 12.89 -47.20
C VAL A 982 -69.39 14.38 -47.54
N ILE A 983 -68.30 14.92 -48.07
CA ILE A 983 -68.14 16.31 -48.48
C ILE A 983 -67.78 16.32 -49.97
N THR A 984 -68.61 16.99 -50.76
CA THR A 984 -68.46 17.05 -52.23
C THR A 984 -67.43 18.12 -52.62
N VAL A 985 -66.93 18.06 -53.86
CA VAL A 985 -66.07 19.12 -54.42
C VAL A 985 -66.70 20.52 -54.29
N ASP A 986 -68.02 20.64 -54.47
CA ASP A 986 -68.69 21.93 -54.38
C ASP A 986 -68.76 22.44 -52.94
N ASP A 987 -68.92 21.54 -51.94
CA ASP A 987 -68.81 21.90 -50.53
C ASP A 987 -67.41 22.44 -50.19
N VAL A 988 -66.34 21.80 -50.69
CA VAL A 988 -64.95 22.26 -50.50
C VAL A 988 -64.72 23.62 -51.18
N LYS A 989 -65.28 23.86 -52.37
CA LYS A 989 -65.21 25.17 -53.04
C LYS A 989 -65.91 26.27 -52.23
N ILE A 990 -67.06 25.95 -51.64
CA ILE A 990 -67.80 26.89 -50.77
C ILE A 990 -66.94 27.21 -49.54
N GLU A 991 -66.37 26.21 -48.88
CA GLU A 991 -65.48 26.44 -47.72
C GLU A 991 -64.25 27.28 -48.10
N TYR A 992 -63.63 27.03 -49.25
CA TYR A 992 -62.54 27.84 -49.79
C TYR A 992 -62.95 29.31 -49.98
N LEU A 993 -64.10 29.57 -50.60
CA LEU A 993 -64.61 30.93 -50.83
C LEU A 993 -64.93 31.66 -49.52
N VAL A 994 -65.40 30.93 -48.50
CA VAL A 994 -65.64 31.49 -47.15
C VAL A 994 -64.33 31.92 -46.51
N TRP A 995 -63.29 31.08 -46.54
CA TRP A 995 -61.96 31.43 -46.04
C TRP A 995 -61.33 32.58 -46.84
N LEU A 996 -61.55 32.64 -48.16
CA LEU A 996 -61.04 33.72 -49.02
C LEU A 996 -61.66 35.06 -48.66
N LYS A 997 -62.99 35.08 -48.42
CA LYS A 997 -63.71 36.27 -47.97
C LYS A 997 -63.26 36.73 -46.57
N GLN A 998 -62.99 35.78 -45.67
CA GLN A 998 -62.44 36.07 -44.34
C GLN A 998 -61.02 36.64 -44.40
N LEU A 999 -60.16 36.16 -45.30
CA LEU A 999 -58.83 36.74 -45.53
C LEU A 999 -58.94 38.17 -46.09
N GLN A 1000 -59.82 38.39 -47.08
CA GLN A 1000 -60.07 39.72 -47.65
C GLN A 1000 -60.44 40.74 -46.56
N HIS A 1001 -61.33 40.36 -45.64
CA HIS A 1001 -61.73 41.21 -44.52
C HIS A 1001 -60.58 41.55 -43.56
N ASP A 1002 -59.68 40.60 -43.27
CA ASP A 1002 -58.50 40.85 -42.44
C ASP A 1002 -57.46 41.76 -43.14
N THR A 1003 -57.22 41.56 -44.45
CA THR A 1003 -56.31 42.42 -45.23
C THR A 1003 -56.86 43.83 -45.44
N GLU A 1004 -58.19 43.99 -45.50
CA GLU A 1004 -58.85 45.31 -45.53
C GLU A 1004 -58.75 46.02 -44.17
N MET A 1005 -58.79 45.30 -43.05
CA MET A 1005 -58.60 45.84 -41.69
C MET A 1005 -57.15 46.25 -41.38
N ILE A 1006 -56.13 45.57 -41.94
CA ILE A 1006 -54.71 45.92 -41.76
C ILE A 1006 -54.34 47.22 -42.50
N GLN A 1007 -55.09 47.62 -43.54
CA GLN A 1007 -54.90 48.91 -44.21
C GLN A 1007 -55.49 50.11 -43.43
N VAL A 1008 -56.13 49.86 -42.28
CA VAL A 1008 -56.81 50.89 -41.45
C VAL A 1008 -56.16 51.03 -40.05
N VAL A 1009 -54.96 50.47 -39.83
CA VAL A 1009 -54.11 50.75 -38.65
C VAL A 1009 -52.84 51.46 -39.06
#